data_AF-A0A0Q3HB51-F1
#
_entry.id   AF-A0A0Q3HB51-F1
#
_cell.length_a   1.000
_cell.length_b   1.000
_cell.length_c   1.000
_cell.angle_alpha   90.00
_cell.angle_beta   90.00
_cell.angle_gamma   90.00
#
_symmetry.space_group_name_H-M   'P 1'
#
loop_
_entity.id
_entity.type
_entity.pdbx_description
1 polymer ?
#
loop_
_entity_poly.entity_id
_entity_poly.type
_entity_poly.pdbx_seq_one_letter_code
_entity_poly.pdbx_strand_id
1 'polypeptide(L)'
;MGSHGFIKTHKWNNTIGAFINIEASGSGGADLVCQSGPGSWPSRIYAQTAKYPMANSVAQDMFGIIPGDTDYRIFAEDIANIPGLDIIFVLGGYFYHTSYDTLENLFPGSIQARGENLFNLVKAFTNSSMLLKESDASSKAVQDGIDDQRAIFFDYLTWFMVFYPRNLSLILHSLPVAVFLLAPLFLNFPNITFMSWFLTVLDLLKGMLLHAFCVILAIVIPAMAAGLRLLFTKNAMNWFAHPYLAFLMFVPTSLVGLFLPRIIWGLSEQSHFWGAFGLYSLITLAYMLAGLSGGFLTFFISMSILLGRSISSISRKQWSLQSPKSLFGYVIPMIPCILYCLYYGGFLIQFLIEKMGMMGSLPKPYGYFVPDVIVGAVVGLVVGWCFGPLAPIASRWLAKTSILQGFLQITVVALAISSQIFPYSTGAPKRVVLQHTFVTDANSIVESNYGFSVVDANSLEFLFNNAPEAAKWLKDNSKLSFKEKYLSDRSSWVALYPVPFLFSGSLKFPAQTEEIRKHYQHFPQLIVQKTLSNNGNRRVHLELSLGSLLEIWTTSLNITGPLSNWSFADYTLSAPQTVSGGPPSYICRLSGKSYENWSFWLEANSSEPLRIDVAVLDQYLVDSTKELKSLFPSWADMTVFTTFFSTYHL
;
A
#
# COMPACT_ATOMS: atom_id res chain seq x y z
N MET A 1 19.77 -0.02 3.36
CA MET A 1 21.20 -0.42 3.46
C MET A 1 22.03 0.56 4.28
N GLY A 2 21.98 1.87 3.97
CA GLY A 2 22.73 2.89 4.72
C GLY A 2 22.39 2.93 6.21
N SER A 3 21.09 3.01 6.55
CA SER A 3 20.55 2.92 7.91
C SER A 3 21.05 1.69 8.68
N HIS A 4 20.94 0.51 8.07
CA HIS A 4 21.41 -0.75 8.65
C HIS A 4 22.92 -0.71 8.95
N GLY A 5 23.73 -0.26 7.98
CA GLY A 5 25.18 -0.11 8.18
C GLY A 5 25.52 0.86 9.31
N PHE A 6 24.82 2.00 9.39
CA PHE A 6 25.00 2.99 10.45
C PHE A 6 24.69 2.41 11.83
N ILE A 7 23.53 1.80 12.02
CA ILE A 7 23.14 1.24 13.32
C ILE A 7 24.06 0.09 13.75
N LYS A 8 24.53 -0.74 12.81
CA LYS A 8 25.41 -1.87 13.14
C LYS A 8 26.85 -1.47 13.47
N THR A 9 27.39 -0.46 12.80
CA THR A 9 28.85 -0.23 12.78
C THR A 9 29.28 1.16 13.25
N HIS A 10 28.38 2.15 13.25
CA HIS A 10 28.77 3.52 13.54
C HIS A 10 28.94 3.74 15.06
N LYS A 11 30.03 4.43 15.44
CA LYS A 11 30.37 4.73 16.84
C LYS A 11 29.32 5.51 17.64
N TRP A 12 28.30 6.07 16.98
CA TRP A 12 27.21 6.85 17.58
C TRP A 12 25.90 6.08 17.69
N ASN A 13 25.83 4.81 17.26
CA ASN A 13 24.59 4.04 17.31
C ASN A 13 23.96 4.02 18.72
N ASN A 14 24.78 3.86 19.75
CA ASN A 14 24.36 3.74 21.15
C ASN A 14 24.03 5.11 21.79
N THR A 15 24.27 6.23 21.10
CA THR A 15 23.97 7.58 21.64
C THR A 15 22.59 8.10 21.21
N ILE A 16 21.85 7.35 20.39
CA ILE A 16 20.59 7.80 19.79
C ILE A 16 19.43 7.52 20.76
N GLY A 17 18.83 8.59 21.29
CA GLY A 17 17.68 8.48 22.21
C GLY A 17 16.31 8.46 21.53
N ALA A 18 16.21 8.98 20.30
CA ALA A 18 15.01 8.98 19.47
C ALA A 18 15.35 9.29 18.01
N PHE A 19 14.43 9.02 17.07
CA PHE A 19 14.59 9.39 15.66
C PHE A 19 13.30 9.93 15.02
N ILE A 20 13.44 10.61 13.89
CA ILE A 20 12.34 11.04 13.02
C ILE A 20 12.72 10.61 11.60
N ASN A 21 11.96 9.69 11.02
CA ASN A 21 12.14 9.24 9.65
C ASN A 21 11.24 10.07 8.72
N ILE A 22 11.79 10.56 7.61
CA ILE A 22 11.09 11.45 6.69
C ILE A 22 11.18 10.84 5.29
N GLU A 23 10.04 10.42 4.77
CA GLU A 23 9.94 9.71 3.50
C GLU A 23 8.95 10.37 2.55
N ALA A 24 8.94 9.87 1.33
CA ALA A 24 7.97 10.23 0.32
C ALA A 24 7.64 9.01 -0.53
N SER A 25 6.35 8.76 -0.69
CA SER A 25 5.78 7.82 -1.66
C SER A 25 4.88 8.54 -2.68
N GLY A 26 4.98 9.87 -2.72
CA GLY A 26 4.25 10.80 -3.56
C GLY A 26 4.88 12.20 -3.49
N SER A 27 4.35 13.13 -4.29
CA SER A 27 4.91 14.46 -4.53
C SER A 27 4.38 15.57 -3.61
N GLY A 28 3.52 15.25 -2.64
CA GLY A 28 3.19 16.19 -1.57
C GLY A 28 1.91 15.90 -0.81
N GLY A 29 1.25 16.97 -0.37
CA GLY A 29 0.16 16.91 0.61
C GLY A 29 0.67 17.20 2.03
N ALA A 30 -0.19 16.99 3.02
CA ALA A 30 0.24 17.06 4.41
C ALA A 30 1.09 15.82 4.77
N ASP A 31 2.00 16.01 5.72
CA ASP A 31 2.92 14.98 6.18
C ASP A 31 2.20 13.98 7.08
N LEU A 32 1.90 12.80 6.54
CA LEU A 32 1.20 11.76 7.29
C LEU A 32 2.16 11.03 8.21
N VAL A 33 1.91 11.06 9.52
CA VAL A 33 2.52 10.13 10.47
C VAL A 33 1.89 8.75 10.27
N CYS A 34 2.65 7.84 9.66
CA CYS A 34 2.23 6.48 9.34
C CYS A 34 2.53 5.50 10.47
N GLN A 35 3.67 5.66 11.15
CA GLN A 35 4.07 4.80 12.26
C GLN A 35 4.63 5.64 13.41
N SER A 36 4.42 5.17 14.63
CA SER A 36 4.98 5.74 15.84
C SER A 36 5.36 4.64 16.82
N GLY A 37 6.53 4.79 17.42
CA GLY A 37 6.98 3.96 18.51
C GLY A 37 8.46 3.57 18.42
N PRO A 38 8.92 2.67 19.30
CA PRO A 38 8.19 2.07 20.41
C PRO A 38 7.67 3.09 21.45
N GLY A 39 6.51 2.79 22.07
CA GLY A 39 5.83 3.67 23.01
C GLY A 39 5.02 4.80 22.35
N SER A 40 4.15 5.46 23.13
CA SER A 40 3.25 6.52 22.61
C SER A 40 3.82 7.94 22.69
N TRP A 41 4.94 8.15 23.38
CA TRP A 41 5.44 9.50 23.59
C TRP A 41 5.80 10.22 22.27
N PRO A 42 6.31 9.57 21.20
CA PRO A 42 6.61 10.26 19.95
C PRO A 42 5.33 10.83 19.31
N SER A 43 4.27 10.03 19.18
CA SER A 43 2.97 10.48 18.66
C SER A 43 2.27 11.48 19.58
N ARG A 44 2.46 11.36 20.91
CA ARG A 44 1.97 12.36 21.87
C ARG A 44 2.62 13.72 21.66
N ILE A 45 3.95 13.76 21.48
CA ILE A 45 4.66 15.02 21.19
C ILE A 45 4.22 15.59 19.85
N TYR A 46 4.11 14.76 18.81
CA TYR A 46 3.59 15.21 17.51
C TYR A 46 2.20 15.83 17.66
N ALA A 47 1.29 15.17 18.39
CA ALA A 47 -0.06 15.66 18.64
C ALA A 47 -0.11 17.04 19.35
N GLN A 48 0.91 17.36 20.15
CA GLN A 48 1.00 18.63 20.88
C GLN A 48 1.68 19.76 20.09
N THR A 49 2.42 19.45 19.02
CA THR A 49 3.41 20.37 18.44
C THR A 49 3.28 20.58 16.93
N ALA A 50 2.63 19.64 16.22
CA ALA A 50 2.39 19.75 14.79
C ALA A 50 1.48 20.96 14.49
N LYS A 51 1.97 21.85 13.62
CA LYS A 51 1.24 23.03 13.17
C LYS A 51 0.22 22.68 12.08
N TYR A 52 0.58 21.72 11.23
CA TYR A 52 -0.26 21.16 10.18
C TYR A 52 -0.36 19.64 10.40
N PRO A 53 -1.16 19.20 11.38
CA PRO A 53 -1.20 17.80 11.75
C PRO A 53 -1.82 16.93 10.65
N MET A 54 -1.16 15.82 10.32
CA MET A 54 -1.77 14.72 9.59
C MET A 54 -1.21 13.42 10.15
N ALA A 55 -2.09 12.61 10.71
CA ALA A 55 -1.69 11.37 11.37
C ALA A 55 -2.90 10.47 11.47
N ASN A 56 -2.70 9.17 11.36
CA ASN A 56 -3.78 8.24 11.56
C ASN A 56 -3.24 6.89 12.02
N SER A 57 -3.66 6.45 13.20
CA SER A 57 -3.24 5.16 13.74
C SER A 57 -3.68 3.95 12.88
N VAL A 58 -4.66 4.12 11.98
CA VAL A 58 -4.99 3.09 10.96
C VAL A 58 -3.83 2.88 9.98
N ALA A 59 -3.09 3.94 9.65
CA ALA A 59 -1.91 3.81 8.78
C ALA A 59 -0.88 2.86 9.40
N GLN A 60 -0.69 2.94 10.73
CA GLN A 60 0.20 2.04 11.46
C GLN A 60 -0.30 0.59 11.44
N ASP A 61 -1.61 0.38 11.63
CA ASP A 61 -2.22 -0.95 11.55
C ASP A 61 -2.07 -1.59 10.16
N MET A 62 -2.04 -0.77 9.10
CA MET A 62 -2.01 -1.21 7.70
C MET A 62 -0.62 -1.22 7.08
N PHE A 63 0.38 -0.59 7.69
CA PHE A 63 1.68 -0.34 7.06
C PHE A 63 2.36 -1.64 6.59
N GLY A 64 2.35 -2.68 7.43
CA GLY A 64 2.94 -3.98 7.10
C GLY A 64 2.23 -4.76 5.97
N ILE A 65 1.05 -4.30 5.51
CA ILE A 65 0.31 -4.90 4.40
C ILE A 65 0.59 -4.15 3.09
N ILE A 66 1.01 -2.89 3.16
CA ILE A 66 1.32 -2.07 1.99
C ILE A 66 2.73 -2.43 1.52
N PRO A 67 2.93 -2.78 0.24
CA PRO A 67 4.26 -3.00 -0.31
C PRO A 67 5.11 -1.72 -0.20
N GLY A 68 6.05 -1.71 0.73
CA GLY A 68 6.93 -0.59 1.04
C GLY A 68 7.77 -0.91 2.27
N ASP A 69 8.94 -0.28 2.37
CA ASP A 69 9.82 -0.38 3.54
C ASP A 69 10.47 1.00 3.73
N THR A 70 10.74 1.35 4.97
CA THR A 70 11.37 2.63 5.33
C THR A 70 12.47 2.37 6.34
N ASP A 71 13.37 3.34 6.48
CA ASP A 71 14.43 3.21 7.47
C ASP A 71 13.89 3.15 8.91
N TYR A 72 12.64 3.56 9.16
CA TYR A 72 11.96 3.39 10.46
C TYR A 72 12.11 1.97 11.01
N ARG A 73 11.92 0.94 10.18
CA ARG A 73 12.02 -0.47 10.60
C ARG A 73 13.39 -0.80 11.20
N ILE A 74 14.47 -0.26 10.63
CA ILE A 74 15.84 -0.51 11.11
C ILE A 74 16.05 0.07 12.51
N PHE A 75 15.56 1.27 12.77
CA PHE A 75 15.74 1.96 14.04
C PHE A 75 14.75 1.47 15.12
N ALA A 76 13.48 1.25 14.78
CA ALA A 76 12.42 0.93 15.73
C ALA A 76 12.19 -0.57 15.94
N GLU A 77 12.44 -1.44 14.96
CA GLU A 77 11.98 -2.83 14.98
C GLU A 77 13.13 -3.85 14.91
N ASP A 78 13.96 -3.78 13.86
CA ASP A 78 14.93 -4.83 13.53
C ASP A 78 16.12 -4.90 14.49
N ILE A 79 16.66 -3.75 14.93
CA ILE A 79 17.99 -3.70 15.56
C ILE A 79 18.00 -2.97 16.90
N ALA A 80 17.47 -1.75 16.95
CA ALA A 80 17.80 -0.82 18.04
C ALA A 80 16.64 -0.47 18.99
N ASN A 81 15.39 -0.79 18.62
CA ASN A 81 14.19 -0.50 19.43
C ASN A 81 14.12 0.96 19.92
N ILE A 82 14.58 1.90 19.08
CA ILE A 82 14.66 3.33 19.39
C ILE A 82 13.28 3.96 19.14
N PRO A 83 12.73 4.78 20.06
CA PRO A 83 11.47 5.49 19.81
C PRO A 83 11.56 6.52 18.69
N GLY A 84 10.58 6.56 17.80
CA GLY A 84 10.54 7.54 16.74
C GLY A 84 9.20 7.65 16.02
N LEU A 85 9.20 8.43 14.94
CA LEU A 85 8.08 8.65 14.03
C LEU A 85 8.49 8.32 12.61
N ASP A 86 7.58 7.71 11.85
CA ASP A 86 7.68 7.60 10.39
C ASP A 86 6.69 8.55 9.72
N ILE A 87 7.21 9.52 8.97
CA ILE A 87 6.45 10.62 8.37
C ILE A 87 6.61 10.57 6.85
N ILE A 88 5.50 10.46 6.12
CA ILE A 88 5.52 10.16 4.68
C ILE A 88 4.63 11.11 3.89
N PHE A 89 5.14 11.65 2.77
CA PHE A 89 4.27 12.20 1.72
C PHE A 89 3.60 11.05 0.96
N VAL A 90 2.28 11.03 0.94
CA VAL A 90 1.51 9.88 0.41
C VAL A 90 0.63 10.26 -0.77
N LEU A 91 0.33 11.55 -0.98
CA LEU A 91 -0.42 12.03 -2.14
C LEU A 91 0.52 12.38 -3.29
N GLY A 92 0.01 12.28 -4.52
CA GLY A 92 0.80 12.51 -5.73
C GLY A 92 1.72 11.34 -6.07
N GLY A 93 1.32 10.12 -5.72
CA GLY A 93 2.04 8.86 -5.99
C GLY A 93 2.15 8.49 -7.48
N TYR A 94 1.55 9.26 -8.39
CA TYR A 94 1.70 9.08 -9.84
C TYR A 94 3.15 9.23 -10.32
N PHE A 95 3.92 10.11 -9.69
CA PHE A 95 5.30 10.39 -10.08
C PHE A 95 6.34 9.53 -9.37
N TYR A 96 5.95 8.86 -8.28
CA TYR A 96 6.85 8.01 -7.49
C TYR A 96 7.55 6.96 -8.36
N HIS A 97 8.88 6.89 -8.28
CA HIS A 97 9.74 6.05 -9.12
C HIS A 97 9.48 6.19 -10.63
N THR A 98 9.32 7.42 -11.10
CA THR A 98 9.24 7.75 -12.54
C THR A 98 10.21 8.87 -12.89
N SER A 99 10.48 9.09 -14.18
CA SER A 99 11.28 10.25 -14.60
C SER A 99 10.61 11.61 -14.37
N TYR A 100 9.31 11.61 -14.03
CA TYR A 100 8.54 12.79 -13.69
C TYR A 100 8.58 13.13 -12.19
N ASP A 101 9.36 12.41 -11.37
CA ASP A 101 9.61 12.76 -9.98
C ASP A 101 10.58 13.96 -9.89
N THR A 102 10.07 15.14 -10.21
CA THR A 102 10.85 16.38 -10.33
C THR A 102 10.30 17.49 -9.44
N LEU A 103 11.11 18.52 -9.21
CA LEU A 103 10.74 19.66 -8.35
C LEU A 103 9.47 20.37 -8.83
N GLU A 104 9.25 20.42 -10.15
CA GLU A 104 8.09 21.08 -10.77
C GLU A 104 6.77 20.40 -10.43
N ASN A 105 6.82 19.10 -10.10
CA ASN A 105 5.64 18.29 -9.77
C ASN A 105 5.38 18.22 -8.26
N LEU A 106 6.20 18.84 -7.42
CA LEU A 106 5.94 18.95 -5.98
C LEU A 106 4.73 19.84 -5.71
N PHE A 107 3.84 19.40 -4.83
CA PHE A 107 2.66 20.19 -4.48
C PHE A 107 3.07 21.46 -3.69
N PRO A 108 2.67 22.66 -4.15
CA PRO A 108 3.01 23.91 -3.48
C PRO A 108 2.64 23.89 -1.99
N GLY A 109 3.55 24.38 -1.15
CA GLY A 109 3.35 24.45 0.30
C GLY A 109 3.68 23.16 1.08
N SER A 110 3.80 21.99 0.43
CA SER A 110 4.08 20.72 1.11
C SER A 110 5.42 20.74 1.85
N ILE A 111 6.48 21.24 1.21
CA ILE A 111 7.81 21.37 1.81
C ILE A 111 7.82 22.39 2.96
N GLN A 112 7.05 23.48 2.85
CA GLN A 112 6.93 24.47 3.92
C GLN A 112 6.21 23.87 5.14
N ALA A 113 5.08 23.20 4.93
CA ALA A 113 4.33 22.54 6.00
C ALA A 113 5.16 21.47 6.71
N ARG A 114 5.89 20.66 5.94
CA ARG A 114 6.88 19.69 6.44
C ARG A 114 7.95 20.37 7.30
N GLY A 115 8.60 21.40 6.78
CA GLY A 115 9.66 22.12 7.49
C GLY A 115 9.19 22.73 8.81
N GLU A 116 8.01 23.34 8.84
CA GLU A 116 7.45 23.95 10.06
C GLU A 116 7.05 22.91 11.10
N ASN A 117 6.45 21.80 10.68
CA ASN A 117 6.16 20.67 11.57
C ASN A 117 7.45 20.07 12.13
N LEU A 118 8.43 19.78 11.28
CA LEU A 118 9.72 19.18 11.69
C LEU A 118 10.49 20.09 12.64
N PHE A 119 10.51 21.40 12.39
CA PHE A 119 11.17 22.34 13.29
C PHE A 119 10.58 22.29 14.71
N ASN A 120 9.25 22.33 14.82
CA ASN A 120 8.56 22.23 16.12
C ASN A 120 8.79 20.86 16.77
N LEU A 121 8.74 19.80 15.97
CA LEU A 121 8.91 18.42 16.42
C LEU A 121 10.31 18.18 16.98
N VAL A 122 11.36 18.55 16.24
CA VAL A 122 12.76 18.43 16.68
C VAL A 122 12.99 19.24 17.96
N LYS A 123 12.47 20.47 18.02
CA LYS A 123 12.55 21.30 19.23
C LYS A 123 11.84 20.63 20.42
N ALA A 124 10.71 19.99 20.21
CA ALA A 124 9.98 19.33 21.28
C ALA A 124 10.63 18.02 21.73
N PHE A 125 11.15 17.22 20.79
CA PHE A 125 11.90 15.99 21.08
C PHE A 125 13.15 16.30 21.92
N THR A 126 13.92 17.31 21.52
CA THR A 126 15.16 17.71 22.22
C THR A 126 14.92 18.29 23.62
N ASN A 127 13.75 18.88 23.87
CA ASN A 127 13.35 19.40 25.19
C ASN A 127 12.55 18.39 26.03
N SER A 128 12.25 17.21 25.48
CA SER A 128 11.44 16.20 26.18
C SER A 128 12.24 15.52 27.28
N SER A 129 11.63 15.37 28.46
CA SER A 129 12.19 14.53 29.53
C SER A 129 12.15 13.04 29.18
N MET A 130 11.37 12.64 28.17
CA MET A 130 11.27 11.25 27.68
C MET A 130 12.40 10.88 26.70
N LEU A 131 13.17 11.85 26.21
CA LEU A 131 14.32 11.57 25.36
C LEU A 131 15.35 10.78 26.17
N LEU A 132 15.53 9.51 25.81
CA LEU A 132 16.40 8.59 26.53
C LEU A 132 17.83 9.13 26.56
N LYS A 133 18.36 9.34 27.77
CA LYS A 133 19.79 9.57 27.98
C LYS A 133 20.50 8.22 28.17
N GLU A 134 21.78 8.20 27.82
CA GLU A 134 22.70 7.05 27.84
C GLU A 134 22.61 6.14 29.09
N SER A 135 22.14 6.66 30.23
CA SER A 135 22.03 5.96 31.51
C SER A 135 20.72 5.19 31.77
N ASP A 136 19.65 5.42 31.00
CA ASP A 136 18.28 4.96 31.37
C ASP A 136 17.68 3.93 30.37
N ALA A 137 18.41 3.59 29.31
CA ALA A 137 17.91 2.81 28.16
C ALA A 137 17.46 1.38 28.50
N SER A 138 17.91 0.79 29.61
CA SER A 138 17.63 -0.61 29.95
C SER A 138 16.47 -0.81 30.95
N SER A 139 16.01 0.24 31.65
CA SER A 139 15.17 0.05 32.85
C SER A 139 13.87 0.87 32.90
N LYS A 140 13.80 2.07 32.31
CA LYS A 140 12.56 2.88 32.33
C LYS A 140 11.61 2.67 31.14
N ALA A 141 12.16 2.35 29.96
CA ALA A 141 11.35 2.08 28.76
C ALA A 141 10.46 0.83 28.93
N VAL A 142 10.87 -0.11 29.80
CA VAL A 142 10.15 -1.35 30.09
C VAL A 142 9.05 -1.15 31.14
N GLN A 143 9.15 -0.17 32.05
CA GLN A 143 8.14 -0.02 33.12
C GLN A 143 7.04 0.99 32.78
N ASP A 144 7.34 2.12 32.13
CA ASP A 144 6.32 3.13 31.76
C ASP A 144 5.87 3.01 30.28
N GLY A 145 6.64 2.31 29.44
CA GLY A 145 6.40 2.19 28.00
C GLY A 145 5.50 1.02 27.59
N ILE A 146 5.23 0.04 28.47
CA ILE A 146 4.38 -1.12 28.15
C ILE A 146 2.89 -0.76 28.13
N ASP A 147 2.43 0.17 28.98
CA ASP A 147 1.01 0.46 29.15
C ASP A 147 0.38 1.33 28.03
N ASP A 148 1.18 1.95 27.16
CA ASP A 148 0.70 2.89 26.14
C ASP A 148 1.19 2.57 24.71
N GLN A 149 1.69 1.35 24.43
CA GLN A 149 2.28 0.99 23.12
C GLN A 149 1.34 1.11 21.91
N ARG A 150 0.04 1.35 22.13
CA ARG A 150 -0.98 1.52 21.09
C ARG A 150 -1.98 2.61 21.46
N ALA A 151 -1.47 3.79 21.80
CA ALA A 151 -2.30 4.98 21.88
C ALA A 151 -3.02 5.21 20.55
N ILE A 152 -4.25 5.69 20.61
CA ILE A 152 -5.02 6.04 19.42
C ILE A 152 -4.77 7.50 19.11
N PHE A 153 -4.37 7.77 17.87
CA PHE A 153 -4.14 9.12 17.39
C PHE A 153 -4.64 9.29 15.97
N PHE A 154 -5.31 10.40 15.69
CA PHE A 154 -5.72 10.78 14.35
C PHE A 154 -5.92 12.30 14.25
N ASP A 155 -5.74 12.87 13.07
CA ASP A 155 -6.12 14.27 12.81
C ASP A 155 -7.62 14.39 12.51
N TYR A 156 -8.25 15.49 12.90
CA TYR A 156 -9.58 15.86 12.40
C TYR A 156 -9.44 16.91 11.30
N LEU A 157 -9.61 16.49 10.04
CA LEU A 157 -9.55 17.35 8.85
C LEU A 157 -8.23 18.15 8.73
N THR A 158 -7.12 17.63 9.24
CA THR A 158 -5.84 18.34 9.43
C THR A 158 -5.88 19.60 10.32
N TRP A 159 -6.98 19.86 11.04
CA TRP A 159 -7.13 21.05 11.87
C TRP A 159 -6.51 20.89 13.26
N PHE A 160 -6.67 19.71 13.86
CA PHE A 160 -6.10 19.39 15.17
C PHE A 160 -5.97 17.87 15.34
N MET A 161 -5.16 17.46 16.31
CA MET A 161 -4.94 16.07 16.66
C MET A 161 -5.88 15.62 17.78
N VAL A 162 -6.44 14.42 17.64
CA VAL A 162 -7.05 13.66 18.72
C VAL A 162 -6.06 12.61 19.15
N PHE A 163 -5.74 12.56 20.44
CA PHE A 163 -4.85 11.55 21.02
C PHE A 163 -5.45 11.04 22.33
N TYR A 164 -5.47 9.73 22.52
CA TYR A 164 -5.82 9.14 23.82
C TYR A 164 -5.14 7.79 24.06
N PRO A 165 -4.79 7.49 25.32
CA PRO A 165 -4.06 6.27 25.66
C PRO A 165 -4.93 5.02 25.55
N ARG A 166 -4.28 3.86 25.51
CA ARG A 166 -4.95 2.54 25.36
C ARG A 166 -5.98 2.26 26.46
N ASN A 167 -5.71 2.64 27.69
CA ASN A 167 -6.65 2.43 28.81
C ASN A 167 -7.96 3.21 28.61
N LEU A 168 -7.88 4.44 28.09
CA LEU A 168 -9.07 5.21 27.77
C LEU A 168 -9.80 4.64 26.54
N SER A 169 -9.07 4.09 25.56
CA SER A 169 -9.72 3.42 24.43
C SER A 169 -10.59 2.25 24.87
N LEU A 170 -10.14 1.46 25.85
CA LEU A 170 -10.95 0.34 26.40
C LEU A 170 -12.33 0.80 26.87
N ILE A 171 -12.38 1.93 27.60
CA ILE A 171 -13.64 2.49 28.12
C ILE A 171 -14.49 3.04 26.96
N LEU A 172 -13.90 3.91 26.12
CA LEU A 172 -14.61 4.58 25.04
C LEU A 172 -15.18 3.58 24.03
N HIS A 173 -14.41 2.56 23.67
CA HIS A 173 -14.77 1.59 22.63
C HIS A 173 -15.74 0.51 23.13
N SER A 174 -15.79 0.27 24.45
CA SER A 174 -16.76 -0.65 25.07
C SER A 174 -18.11 0.00 25.36
N LEU A 175 -18.16 1.32 25.56
CA LEU A 175 -19.37 2.04 25.93
C LEU A 175 -20.54 1.88 24.93
N PRO A 176 -20.35 2.03 23.60
CA PRO A 176 -21.44 1.83 22.64
C PRO A 176 -22.03 0.41 22.67
N VAL A 177 -21.19 -0.61 22.91
CA VAL A 177 -21.65 -2.00 23.04
C VAL A 177 -22.51 -2.16 24.29
N ALA A 178 -22.10 -1.58 25.42
CA ALA A 178 -22.92 -1.59 26.63
C ALA A 178 -24.29 -0.92 26.40
N VAL A 179 -24.32 0.22 25.71
CA VAL A 179 -25.58 0.90 25.34
C VAL A 179 -26.45 0.00 24.45
N PHE A 180 -25.87 -0.69 23.46
CA PHE A 180 -26.60 -1.59 22.58
C PHE A 180 -27.19 -2.79 23.34
N LEU A 181 -26.41 -3.41 24.23
CA LEU A 181 -26.86 -4.56 25.03
C LEU A 181 -27.95 -4.19 26.04
N LEU A 182 -27.93 -2.96 26.58
CA LEU A 182 -28.95 -2.48 27.50
C LEU A 182 -30.19 -1.90 26.78
N ALA A 183 -30.10 -1.59 25.49
CA ALA A 183 -31.21 -1.01 24.72
C ALA A 183 -32.53 -1.80 24.83
N PRO A 184 -32.56 -3.14 24.72
CA PRO A 184 -33.80 -3.91 24.91
C PRO A 184 -34.49 -3.65 26.25
N LEU A 185 -33.75 -3.41 27.34
CA LEU A 185 -34.32 -3.13 28.66
C LEU A 185 -34.97 -1.74 28.68
N PHE A 186 -34.27 -0.73 28.17
CA PHE A 186 -34.77 0.64 28.12
C PHE A 186 -35.98 0.80 27.18
N LEU A 187 -35.99 0.09 26.04
CA LEU A 187 -37.08 0.18 25.06
C LEU A 187 -38.38 -0.44 25.55
N ASN A 188 -38.33 -1.41 26.47
CA ASN A 188 -39.50 -2.06 27.05
C ASN A 188 -39.91 -1.47 28.41
N PHE A 189 -39.14 -0.53 28.97
CA PHE A 189 -39.44 0.07 30.26
C PHE A 189 -40.71 0.95 30.22
N PRO A 190 -41.61 0.89 31.23
CA PRO A 190 -41.55 0.09 32.46
C PRO A 190 -42.14 -1.34 32.33
N ASN A 191 -42.75 -1.69 31.20
CA ASN A 191 -43.49 -2.93 30.99
C ASN A 191 -42.61 -4.10 30.55
N ILE A 192 -41.51 -4.34 31.27
CA ILE A 192 -40.52 -5.36 30.89
C ILE A 192 -41.07 -6.76 31.22
N THR A 193 -41.41 -7.52 30.19
CA THR A 193 -41.66 -8.97 30.27
C THR A 193 -40.59 -9.75 29.52
N PHE A 194 -40.30 -10.99 29.91
CA PHE A 194 -39.33 -11.85 29.21
C PHE A 194 -39.62 -11.93 27.70
N MET A 195 -40.89 -12.09 27.32
CA MET A 195 -41.30 -12.15 25.91
C MET A 195 -41.07 -10.82 25.17
N SER A 196 -41.43 -9.68 25.77
CA SER A 196 -41.19 -8.36 25.15
C SER A 196 -39.70 -8.06 24.96
N TRP A 197 -38.88 -8.41 25.96
CA TRP A 197 -37.43 -8.26 25.90
C TRP A 197 -36.83 -9.16 24.81
N PHE A 198 -37.20 -10.44 24.78
CA PHE A 198 -36.71 -11.41 23.81
C PHE A 198 -37.07 -11.02 22.37
N LEU A 199 -38.32 -10.61 22.12
CA LEU A 199 -38.74 -10.13 20.79
C LEU A 199 -37.98 -8.87 20.37
N THR A 200 -37.71 -7.96 21.31
CA THR A 200 -36.91 -6.75 21.04
C THR A 200 -35.47 -7.11 20.69
N VAL A 201 -34.84 -8.04 21.42
CA VAL A 201 -33.51 -8.55 21.08
C VAL A 201 -33.48 -9.13 19.66
N LEU A 202 -34.44 -9.97 19.30
CA LEU A 202 -34.54 -10.53 17.95
C LEU A 202 -34.70 -9.45 16.87
N ASP A 203 -35.51 -8.44 17.13
CA ASP A 203 -35.74 -7.33 16.19
C ASP A 203 -34.47 -6.47 15.99
N LEU A 204 -33.73 -6.21 17.08
CA LEU A 204 -32.45 -5.51 17.04
C LEU A 204 -31.39 -6.31 16.26
N LEU A 205 -31.30 -7.63 16.51
CA LEU A 205 -30.40 -8.52 15.77
C LEU A 205 -30.76 -8.59 14.29
N LYS A 206 -32.05 -8.69 13.95
CA LYS A 206 -32.54 -8.64 12.57
C LYS A 206 -32.14 -7.32 11.89
N GLY A 207 -32.31 -6.19 12.58
CA GLY A 207 -31.91 -4.90 12.07
C GLY A 207 -30.40 -4.79 11.85
N MET A 208 -29.60 -5.36 12.73
CA MET A 208 -28.13 -5.41 12.62
C MET A 208 -27.70 -6.23 11.41
N LEU A 209 -28.25 -7.44 11.24
CA LEU A 209 -27.95 -8.30 10.10
C LEU A 209 -28.35 -7.66 8.77
N LEU A 210 -29.52 -7.02 8.71
CA LEU A 210 -29.95 -6.31 7.50
C LEU A 210 -29.05 -5.10 7.22
N HIS A 211 -28.64 -4.34 8.24
CA HIS A 211 -27.73 -3.22 8.04
C HIS A 211 -26.35 -3.68 7.57
N ALA A 212 -25.82 -4.76 8.14
CA ALA A 212 -24.59 -5.38 7.68
C ALA A 212 -24.72 -5.82 6.21
N PHE A 213 -25.83 -6.44 5.83
CA PHE A 213 -26.11 -6.81 4.45
C PHE A 213 -26.18 -5.60 3.51
N CYS A 214 -26.80 -4.48 3.93
CA CYS A 214 -26.77 -3.21 3.19
C CYS A 214 -25.34 -2.71 2.94
N VAL A 215 -24.49 -2.70 3.96
CA VAL A 215 -23.08 -2.26 3.83
C VAL A 215 -22.28 -3.21 2.95
N ILE A 216 -22.50 -4.53 3.06
CA ILE A 216 -21.87 -5.53 2.20
C ILE A 216 -22.27 -5.32 0.74
N LEU A 217 -23.55 -5.12 0.43
CA LEU A 217 -23.98 -4.83 -0.94
C LEU A 217 -23.45 -3.49 -1.44
N ALA A 218 -23.32 -2.48 -0.59
CA ALA A 218 -22.68 -1.21 -0.94
C ALA A 218 -21.23 -1.39 -1.40
N ILE A 219 -20.53 -2.45 -0.97
CA ILE A 219 -19.17 -2.81 -1.38
C ILE A 219 -19.18 -3.76 -2.59
N VAL A 220 -20.02 -4.80 -2.55
CA VAL A 220 -20.01 -5.89 -3.55
C VAL A 220 -20.56 -5.43 -4.90
N ILE A 221 -21.65 -4.65 -4.93
CA ILE A 221 -22.26 -4.24 -6.21
C ILE A 221 -21.31 -3.37 -7.06
N PRO A 222 -20.65 -2.31 -6.55
CA PRO A 222 -19.68 -1.56 -7.36
C PRO A 222 -18.47 -2.40 -7.78
N ALA A 223 -18.00 -3.33 -6.93
CA ALA A 223 -16.95 -4.28 -7.29
C ALA A 223 -17.36 -5.21 -8.46
N MET A 224 -18.60 -5.71 -8.43
CA MET A 224 -19.18 -6.50 -9.53
C MET A 224 -19.35 -5.66 -10.79
N ALA A 225 -19.82 -4.42 -10.67
CA ALA A 225 -19.95 -3.50 -11.80
C ALA A 225 -18.59 -3.21 -12.46
N ALA A 226 -17.54 -3.06 -11.65
CA ALA A 226 -16.16 -2.90 -12.11
C ALA A 226 -15.69 -4.14 -12.90
N GLY A 227 -15.92 -5.34 -12.37
CA GLY A 227 -15.59 -6.59 -13.06
C GLY A 227 -16.39 -6.78 -14.36
N LEU A 228 -17.69 -6.47 -14.34
CA LEU A 228 -18.57 -6.56 -15.50
C LEU A 228 -18.11 -5.61 -16.62
N ARG A 229 -17.74 -4.38 -16.28
CA ARG A 229 -17.20 -3.39 -17.22
C ARG A 229 -16.03 -3.96 -18.01
N LEU A 230 -15.11 -4.62 -17.33
CA LEU A 230 -13.90 -5.21 -17.91
C LEU A 230 -14.17 -6.36 -18.88
N LEU A 231 -15.36 -6.96 -18.86
CA LEU A 231 -15.78 -7.94 -19.89
C LEU A 231 -16.12 -7.27 -21.23
N PHE A 232 -16.42 -5.97 -21.22
CA PHE A 232 -16.82 -5.21 -22.41
C PHE A 232 -15.81 -4.12 -22.82
N THR A 233 -14.73 -3.94 -22.06
CA THR A 233 -13.66 -2.98 -22.40
C THR A 233 -12.34 -3.69 -22.68
N LYS A 234 -11.50 -3.04 -23.49
CA LYS A 234 -10.17 -3.53 -23.86
C LYS A 234 -9.10 -3.19 -22.82
N ASN A 235 -9.37 -2.22 -21.95
CA ASN A 235 -8.38 -1.62 -21.06
C ASN A 235 -8.90 -1.60 -19.62
N ALA A 236 -8.03 -1.90 -18.67
CA ALA A 236 -8.28 -1.69 -17.25
C ALA A 236 -7.95 -0.25 -16.83
N MET A 237 -8.38 0.12 -15.62
CA MET A 237 -7.93 1.33 -14.94
C MET A 237 -8.21 2.66 -15.67
N ASN A 238 -9.32 2.78 -16.42
CA ASN A 238 -9.66 4.03 -17.14
C ASN A 238 -9.83 5.26 -16.23
N TRP A 239 -10.00 5.05 -14.92
CA TRP A 239 -10.05 6.08 -13.88
C TRP A 239 -8.67 6.51 -13.36
N PHE A 240 -7.56 5.87 -13.77
CA PHE A 240 -6.23 6.10 -13.20
C PHE A 240 -5.73 7.53 -13.40
N ALA A 241 -5.72 8.03 -14.64
CA ALA A 241 -5.45 9.44 -14.95
C ALA A 241 -6.65 10.37 -14.66
N HIS A 242 -7.82 9.82 -14.38
CA HIS A 242 -9.08 10.56 -14.25
C HIS A 242 -9.91 10.06 -13.05
N PRO A 243 -9.48 10.33 -11.80
CA PRO A 243 -10.09 9.76 -10.59
C PRO A 243 -11.59 10.01 -10.46
N TYR A 244 -12.09 11.15 -10.99
CA TYR A 244 -13.52 11.48 -11.01
C TYR A 244 -14.39 10.41 -11.69
N LEU A 245 -13.84 9.63 -12.63
CA LEU A 245 -14.55 8.52 -13.27
C LEU A 245 -14.87 7.39 -12.28
N ALA A 246 -13.96 7.09 -11.33
CA ALA A 246 -14.22 6.08 -10.31
C ALA A 246 -15.41 6.49 -9.43
N PHE A 247 -15.48 7.77 -9.04
CA PHE A 247 -16.61 8.29 -8.27
C PHE A 247 -17.91 8.25 -9.08
N LEU A 248 -17.88 8.70 -10.33
CA LEU A 248 -19.04 8.72 -11.22
C LEU A 248 -19.62 7.32 -11.44
N MET A 249 -18.75 6.32 -11.61
CA MET A 249 -19.16 4.93 -11.78
C MET A 249 -19.66 4.31 -10.47
N PHE A 250 -18.86 4.37 -9.40
CA PHE A 250 -19.05 3.48 -8.26
C PHE A 250 -19.88 4.07 -7.13
N VAL A 251 -19.96 5.41 -6.97
CA VAL A 251 -20.80 6.02 -5.93
C VAL A 251 -22.29 5.73 -6.17
N PRO A 252 -22.86 5.98 -7.36
CA PRO A 252 -24.28 5.67 -7.60
C PRO A 252 -24.58 4.18 -7.47
N THR A 253 -23.69 3.31 -7.96
CA THR A 253 -23.83 1.85 -7.84
C THR A 253 -23.81 1.39 -6.38
N SER A 254 -22.92 1.95 -5.56
CA SER A 254 -22.85 1.65 -4.14
C SER A 254 -24.12 2.07 -3.40
N LEU A 255 -24.68 3.25 -3.72
CA LEU A 255 -25.95 3.71 -3.15
C LEU A 255 -27.11 2.79 -3.51
N VAL A 256 -27.13 2.21 -4.72
CA VAL A 256 -28.09 1.15 -5.07
C VAL A 256 -27.94 -0.04 -4.12
N GLY A 257 -26.72 -0.54 -3.92
CA GLY A 257 -26.46 -1.65 -2.99
C GLY A 257 -26.87 -1.34 -1.55
N LEU A 258 -26.60 -0.13 -1.08
CA LEU A 258 -26.93 0.30 0.28
C LEU A 258 -28.45 0.33 0.53
N PHE A 259 -29.23 0.82 -0.44
CA PHE A 259 -30.67 1.07 -0.26
C PHE A 259 -31.58 -0.05 -0.77
N LEU A 260 -31.10 -0.93 -1.65
CA LEU A 260 -31.90 -2.02 -2.23
C LEU A 260 -32.56 -2.94 -1.18
N PRO A 261 -31.87 -3.41 -0.11
CA PRO A 261 -32.49 -4.30 0.87
C PRO A 261 -33.68 -3.69 1.61
N ARG A 262 -33.70 -2.36 1.77
CA ARG A 262 -34.81 -1.64 2.41
C ARG A 262 -36.12 -1.82 1.63
N ILE A 263 -36.04 -1.78 0.29
CA ILE A 263 -37.21 -1.92 -0.60
C ILE A 263 -37.75 -3.34 -0.55
N ILE A 264 -36.86 -4.35 -0.55
CA ILE A 264 -37.24 -5.76 -0.64
C ILE A 264 -37.79 -6.27 0.70
N TRP A 265 -37.06 -6.05 1.80
CA TRP A 265 -37.38 -6.69 3.08
C TRP A 265 -38.17 -5.84 4.06
N GLY A 266 -38.23 -4.52 3.87
CA GLY A 266 -38.99 -3.59 4.71
C GLY A 266 -38.58 -3.64 6.19
N LEU A 267 -37.90 -2.62 6.69
CA LEU A 267 -37.49 -2.58 8.10
C LEU A 267 -38.11 -1.40 8.85
N SER A 268 -38.45 -1.58 10.12
CA SER A 268 -38.85 -0.44 10.96
C SER A 268 -37.65 0.51 11.11
N GLU A 269 -37.92 1.82 11.27
CA GLU A 269 -36.87 2.81 11.52
C GLU A 269 -36.10 2.49 12.82
N GLN A 270 -36.81 2.02 13.84
CA GLN A 270 -36.26 1.70 15.16
C GLN A 270 -35.28 0.52 15.08
N SER A 271 -35.68 -0.57 14.44
CA SER A 271 -34.86 -1.77 14.27
C SER A 271 -33.63 -1.45 13.41
N HIS A 272 -33.78 -0.60 12.38
CA HIS A 272 -32.66 -0.21 11.51
C HIS A 272 -31.66 0.63 12.28
N PHE A 273 -32.15 1.59 13.06
CA PHE A 273 -31.31 2.45 13.89
C PHE A 273 -30.47 1.65 14.89
N TRP A 274 -31.11 0.82 15.72
CA TRP A 274 -30.40 0.04 16.72
C TRP A 274 -29.52 -1.04 16.08
N GLY A 275 -29.96 -1.61 14.96
CA GLY A 275 -29.15 -2.52 14.17
C GLY A 275 -27.87 -1.87 13.64
N ALA A 276 -27.98 -0.65 13.10
CA ALA A 276 -26.82 0.10 12.63
C ALA A 276 -25.88 0.49 13.78
N PHE A 277 -26.44 1.04 14.86
CA PHE A 277 -25.69 1.36 16.07
C PHE A 277 -24.96 0.13 16.63
N GLY A 278 -25.64 -1.01 16.73
CA GLY A 278 -25.08 -2.28 17.18
C GLY A 278 -23.93 -2.76 16.29
N LEU A 279 -24.09 -2.70 14.96
CA LEU A 279 -23.03 -3.08 14.01
C LEU A 279 -21.76 -2.26 14.23
N TYR A 280 -21.86 -0.92 14.23
CA TYR A 280 -20.69 -0.06 14.42
C TYR A 280 -20.08 -0.20 15.82
N SER A 281 -20.91 -0.42 16.84
CA SER A 281 -20.44 -0.69 18.22
C SER A 281 -19.61 -1.98 18.29
N LEU A 282 -20.10 -3.06 17.67
CA LEU A 282 -19.38 -4.34 17.65
C LEU A 282 -18.10 -4.28 16.81
N ILE A 283 -18.10 -3.58 15.66
CA ILE A 283 -16.87 -3.37 14.87
C ILE A 283 -15.83 -2.61 15.70
N THR A 284 -16.25 -1.55 16.40
CA THR A 284 -15.38 -0.78 17.29
C THR A 284 -14.70 -1.68 18.34
N LEU A 285 -15.49 -2.51 19.02
CA LEU A 285 -14.97 -3.47 20.00
C LEU A 285 -14.06 -4.52 19.35
N ALA A 286 -14.41 -5.02 18.15
CA ALA A 286 -13.62 -6.02 17.44
C ALA A 286 -12.22 -5.49 17.07
N TYR A 287 -12.12 -4.24 16.57
CA TYR A 287 -10.83 -3.59 16.32
C TYR A 287 -9.99 -3.51 17.60
N MET A 288 -10.61 -3.04 18.69
CA MET A 288 -9.95 -2.93 19.98
C MET A 288 -9.44 -4.29 20.47
N LEU A 289 -10.26 -5.34 20.44
CA LEU A 289 -9.88 -6.70 20.87
C LEU A 289 -8.81 -7.33 19.97
N ALA A 290 -8.81 -7.02 18.67
CA ALA A 290 -7.74 -7.42 17.74
C ALA A 290 -6.42 -6.65 17.95
N GLY A 291 -6.40 -5.69 18.89
CA GLY A 291 -5.24 -4.84 19.15
C GLY A 291 -5.10 -3.69 18.14
N LEU A 292 -6.00 -3.57 17.16
CA LEU A 292 -5.95 -2.53 16.13
C LEU A 292 -6.46 -1.19 16.68
N SER A 293 -5.98 -0.11 16.09
CA SER A 293 -6.30 1.27 16.48
C SER A 293 -7.42 1.89 15.65
N GLY A 294 -7.75 1.30 14.50
CA GLY A 294 -8.78 1.81 13.57
C GLY A 294 -10.24 1.86 14.06
N GLY A 295 -10.54 1.28 15.23
CA GLY A 295 -11.90 1.27 15.80
C GLY A 295 -12.47 2.67 16.14
N PHE A 296 -11.63 3.71 16.16
CA PHE A 296 -12.08 5.08 16.46
C PHE A 296 -13.07 5.63 15.44
N LEU A 297 -12.96 5.24 14.16
CA LEU A 297 -13.87 5.70 13.12
C LEU A 297 -15.29 5.19 13.37
N THR A 298 -15.42 3.88 13.64
CA THR A 298 -16.72 3.28 13.95
C THR A 298 -17.25 3.71 15.31
N PHE A 299 -16.36 4.02 16.27
CA PHE A 299 -16.74 4.65 17.53
C PHE A 299 -17.39 6.03 17.26
N PHE A 300 -16.72 6.88 16.49
CA PHE A 300 -17.22 8.22 16.16
C PHE A 300 -18.55 8.17 15.42
N ILE A 301 -18.71 7.23 14.48
CA ILE A 301 -19.98 6.93 13.81
C ILE A 301 -21.06 6.55 14.83
N SER A 302 -20.79 5.58 15.71
CA SER A 302 -21.79 5.09 16.67
C SER A 302 -22.30 6.18 17.62
N MET A 303 -21.39 7.00 18.15
CA MET A 303 -21.72 8.10 19.06
C MET A 303 -22.48 9.22 18.35
N SER A 304 -22.11 9.53 17.10
CA SER A 304 -22.82 10.52 16.29
C SER A 304 -24.23 10.06 15.96
N ILE A 305 -24.42 8.78 15.60
CA ILE A 305 -25.74 8.18 15.32
C ILE A 305 -26.63 8.29 16.56
N LEU A 306 -26.09 7.95 17.73
CA LEU A 306 -26.81 8.03 19.01
C LEU A 306 -27.20 9.49 19.34
N LEU A 307 -26.28 10.43 19.16
CA LEU A 307 -26.54 11.86 19.37
C LEU A 307 -27.62 12.39 18.41
N GLY A 308 -27.51 12.07 17.12
CA GLY A 308 -28.50 12.41 16.10
C GLY A 308 -29.89 11.86 16.42
N ARG A 309 -29.97 10.63 16.95
CA ARG A 309 -31.24 10.05 17.40
C ARG A 309 -31.83 10.78 18.59
N SER A 310 -31.01 11.12 19.58
CA SER A 310 -31.45 11.85 20.77
C SER A 310 -32.02 13.22 20.40
N ILE A 311 -31.31 13.97 19.55
CA ILE A 311 -31.75 15.30 19.09
C ILE A 311 -33.00 15.19 18.22
N SER A 312 -33.03 14.27 17.25
CA SER A 312 -34.23 14.02 16.44
C SER A 312 -35.44 13.61 17.28
N SER A 313 -35.25 12.83 18.34
CA SER A 313 -36.32 12.45 19.28
C SER A 313 -36.94 13.66 19.99
N ILE A 314 -36.12 14.63 20.40
CA ILE A 314 -36.57 15.89 21.00
C ILE A 314 -37.31 16.73 19.95
N SER A 315 -36.73 16.90 18.75
CA SER A 315 -37.34 17.69 17.67
C SER A 315 -38.68 17.12 17.18
N ARG A 316 -38.86 15.80 17.24
CA ARG A 316 -40.14 15.13 16.90
C ARG A 316 -41.28 15.44 17.85
N LYS A 317 -41.00 15.89 19.07
CA LYS A 317 -42.06 16.38 19.97
C LYS A 317 -42.66 17.70 19.48
N GLN A 318 -41.93 18.45 18.66
CA GLN A 318 -42.34 19.76 18.16
C GLN A 318 -42.82 19.72 16.69
N TRP A 319 -42.30 18.80 15.87
CA TRP A 319 -42.59 18.72 14.43
C TRP A 319 -43.12 17.34 14.01
N SER A 320 -44.00 17.31 12.99
CA SER A 320 -44.58 16.06 12.49
C SER A 320 -43.53 15.10 11.91
N LEU A 321 -43.82 13.79 11.99
CA LEU A 321 -42.91 12.73 11.53
C LEU A 321 -42.54 12.84 10.04
N GLN A 322 -43.44 13.40 9.23
CA GLN A 322 -43.25 13.59 7.79
C GLN A 322 -42.49 14.88 7.44
N SER A 323 -42.26 15.76 8.42
CA SER A 323 -41.57 17.01 8.17
C SER A 323 -40.08 16.76 7.84
N PRO A 324 -39.55 17.33 6.74
CA PRO A 324 -38.11 17.29 6.45
C PRO A 324 -37.29 17.95 7.56
N LYS A 325 -37.91 18.79 8.40
CA LYS A 325 -37.25 19.40 9.56
C LYS A 325 -36.78 18.38 10.61
N SER A 326 -37.48 17.25 10.75
CA SER A 326 -37.07 16.15 11.64
C SER A 326 -35.81 15.41 11.16
N LEU A 327 -35.55 15.40 9.85
CA LEU A 327 -34.32 14.87 9.24
C LEU A 327 -33.12 15.76 9.59
N PHE A 328 -33.28 17.08 9.55
CA PHE A 328 -32.20 18.00 9.93
C PHE A 328 -31.76 17.79 11.39
N GLY A 329 -32.69 17.51 12.30
CA GLY A 329 -32.36 17.19 13.69
C GLY A 329 -31.50 15.91 13.86
N TYR A 330 -31.54 14.99 12.90
CA TYR A 330 -30.68 13.81 12.89
C TYR A 330 -29.36 14.05 12.13
N VAL A 331 -29.42 14.74 10.98
CA VAL A 331 -28.26 14.93 10.09
C VAL A 331 -27.29 15.98 10.63
N ILE A 332 -27.76 17.07 11.23
CA ILE A 332 -26.88 18.15 11.72
C ILE A 332 -25.84 17.63 12.73
N PRO A 333 -26.22 16.84 13.76
CA PRO A 333 -25.25 16.26 14.69
C PRO A 333 -24.29 15.26 14.05
N MET A 334 -24.65 14.69 12.89
CA MET A 334 -23.80 13.78 12.14
C MET A 334 -22.78 14.49 11.25
N ILE A 335 -22.94 15.80 10.98
CA ILE A 335 -22.07 16.54 10.05
C ILE A 335 -20.58 16.36 10.40
N PRO A 336 -20.13 16.52 11.66
CA PRO A 336 -18.72 16.36 11.98
C PRO A 336 -18.17 14.98 11.62
N CYS A 337 -18.96 13.92 11.86
CA CYS A 337 -18.58 12.55 11.52
C CYS A 337 -18.58 12.32 10.01
N ILE A 338 -19.59 12.81 9.28
CA ILE A 338 -19.67 12.64 7.83
C ILE A 338 -18.54 13.39 7.13
N LEU A 339 -18.23 14.61 7.57
CA LEU A 339 -17.09 15.38 7.05
C LEU A 339 -15.79 14.60 7.24
N TYR A 340 -15.59 13.98 8.41
CA TYR A 340 -14.42 13.14 8.64
C TYR A 340 -14.39 11.90 7.75
N CYS A 341 -15.50 11.17 7.61
CA CYS A 341 -15.61 10.02 6.70
C CYS A 341 -15.32 10.42 5.25
N LEU A 342 -15.77 11.59 4.80
CA LEU A 342 -15.50 12.11 3.46
C LEU A 342 -14.03 12.48 3.27
N TYR A 343 -13.44 13.18 4.24
CA TYR A 343 -12.02 13.55 4.22
C TYR A 343 -11.13 12.30 4.20
N TYR A 344 -11.27 11.43 5.20
CA TYR A 344 -10.44 10.24 5.32
C TYR A 344 -10.72 9.21 4.21
N GLY A 345 -11.99 9.01 3.85
CA GLY A 345 -12.38 8.12 2.77
C GLY A 345 -11.95 8.61 1.40
N GLY A 346 -12.04 9.92 1.14
CA GLY A 346 -11.54 10.54 -0.09
C GLY A 346 -10.03 10.42 -0.21
N PHE A 347 -9.31 10.67 0.89
CA PHE A 347 -7.88 10.42 0.99
C PHE A 347 -7.52 8.96 0.67
N LEU A 348 -8.22 7.99 1.28
CA LEU A 348 -7.98 6.56 1.05
C LEU A 348 -8.22 6.15 -0.41
N ILE A 349 -9.31 6.63 -1.03
CA ILE A 349 -9.62 6.35 -2.44
C ILE A 349 -8.54 6.93 -3.34
N GLN A 350 -8.14 8.19 -3.12
CA GLN A 350 -7.12 8.85 -3.94
C GLN A 350 -5.76 8.15 -3.81
N PHE A 351 -5.34 7.83 -2.58
CA PHE A 351 -4.13 7.07 -2.32
C PHE A 351 -4.15 5.73 -3.07
N LEU A 352 -5.24 4.97 -2.98
CA LEU A 352 -5.35 3.68 -3.66
C LEU A 352 -5.30 3.83 -5.18
N ILE A 353 -6.03 4.79 -5.75
CA ILE A 353 -6.02 5.07 -7.19
C ILE A 353 -4.58 5.28 -7.68
N GLU A 354 -3.81 6.09 -6.98
CA GLU A 354 -2.41 6.37 -7.31
C GLU A 354 -1.52 5.13 -7.21
N LYS A 355 -1.71 4.30 -6.16
CA LYS A 355 -0.91 3.09 -5.94
C LYS A 355 -1.27 1.93 -6.87
N MET A 356 -2.46 1.89 -7.47
CA MET A 356 -2.83 0.84 -8.42
C MET A 356 -1.92 0.82 -9.67
N GLY A 357 -1.28 1.94 -10.03
CA GLY A 357 -0.29 1.99 -11.11
C GLY A 357 1.07 1.37 -10.77
N MET A 358 1.22 0.80 -9.56
CA MET A 358 2.46 0.21 -9.03
C MET A 358 2.22 -1.10 -8.27
N MET A 359 1.01 -1.66 -8.34
CA MET A 359 0.64 -2.88 -7.60
C MET A 359 1.41 -4.13 -8.10
N GLY A 360 2.03 -4.04 -9.28
CA GLY A 360 2.63 -5.16 -9.99
C GLY A 360 1.71 -5.70 -11.07
N SER A 361 2.30 -6.29 -12.11
CA SER A 361 1.56 -7.07 -13.09
C SER A 361 1.24 -8.43 -12.48
N LEU A 362 -0.02 -8.66 -12.16
CA LEU A 362 -0.49 -9.97 -11.67
C LEU A 362 -0.80 -10.90 -12.86
N PRO A 363 -0.68 -12.24 -12.69
CA PRO A 363 -0.98 -13.19 -13.76
C PRO A 363 -2.39 -13.06 -14.33
N LYS A 364 -2.51 -13.18 -15.66
CA LYS A 364 -3.82 -13.27 -16.35
C LYS A 364 -4.52 -14.60 -16.03
N PRO A 365 -5.86 -14.67 -16.05
CA PRO A 365 -6.79 -13.57 -16.33
C PRO A 365 -7.06 -12.66 -15.12
N TYR A 366 -6.82 -13.15 -13.89
CA TYR A 366 -7.26 -12.47 -12.66
C TYR A 366 -6.65 -11.08 -12.48
N GLY A 367 -5.35 -10.93 -12.77
CA GLY A 367 -4.62 -9.67 -12.59
C GLY A 367 -5.20 -8.46 -13.35
N TYR A 368 -5.92 -8.71 -14.45
CA TYR A 368 -6.59 -7.68 -15.23
C TYR A 368 -7.76 -7.03 -14.47
N PHE A 369 -8.43 -7.78 -13.59
CA PHE A 369 -9.62 -7.33 -12.86
C PHE A 369 -9.31 -6.68 -11.51
N VAL A 370 -8.17 -7.04 -10.90
CA VAL A 370 -7.87 -6.72 -9.50
C VAL A 370 -7.95 -5.22 -9.20
N PRO A 371 -7.29 -4.30 -9.93
CA PRO A 371 -7.31 -2.87 -9.58
C PRO A 371 -8.71 -2.26 -9.59
N ASP A 372 -9.48 -2.52 -10.65
CA ASP A 372 -10.84 -2.00 -10.81
C ASP A 372 -11.80 -2.54 -9.74
N VAL A 373 -11.69 -3.83 -9.41
CA VAL A 373 -12.48 -4.46 -8.35
C VAL A 373 -12.14 -3.88 -6.97
N ILE A 374 -10.85 -3.69 -6.67
CA ILE A 374 -10.39 -3.08 -5.41
C ILE A 374 -10.91 -1.65 -5.29
N VAL A 375 -10.75 -0.82 -6.33
CA VAL A 375 -11.19 0.57 -6.31
C VAL A 375 -12.71 0.66 -6.20
N GLY A 376 -13.46 -0.17 -6.93
CA GLY A 376 -14.91 -0.26 -6.80
C GLY A 376 -15.36 -0.66 -5.40
N ALA A 377 -14.71 -1.65 -4.79
CA ALA A 377 -14.99 -2.10 -3.43
C ALA A 377 -14.70 -1.01 -2.38
N VAL A 378 -13.57 -0.30 -2.50
CA VAL A 378 -13.19 0.75 -1.53
C VAL A 378 -14.06 2.00 -1.67
N VAL A 379 -14.40 2.42 -2.89
CA VAL A 379 -15.43 3.46 -3.07
C VAL A 379 -16.73 3.04 -2.40
N GLY A 380 -17.13 1.78 -2.54
CA GLY A 380 -18.29 1.21 -1.88
C GLY A 380 -18.22 1.23 -0.35
N LEU A 381 -17.06 0.90 0.21
CA LEU A 381 -16.80 0.96 1.66
C LEU A 381 -16.94 2.38 2.20
N VAL A 382 -16.34 3.36 1.50
CA VAL A 382 -16.40 4.78 1.89
C VAL A 382 -17.82 5.33 1.78
N VAL A 383 -18.57 4.96 0.74
CA VAL A 383 -20.02 5.27 0.65
C VAL A 383 -20.77 4.64 1.82
N GLY A 384 -20.44 3.42 2.22
CA GLY A 384 -20.93 2.78 3.44
C GLY A 384 -20.67 3.61 4.71
N TRP A 385 -19.46 4.13 4.89
CA TRP A 385 -19.11 5.00 6.03
C TRP A 385 -19.86 6.34 6.01
N CYS A 386 -20.11 6.92 4.83
CA CYS A 386 -20.76 8.23 4.71
C CYS A 386 -22.28 8.14 4.81
N PHE A 387 -22.89 7.16 4.12
CA PHE A 387 -24.34 7.06 3.96
C PHE A 387 -24.97 5.93 4.78
N GLY A 388 -24.21 4.93 5.21
CA GLY A 388 -24.67 3.87 6.10
C GLY A 388 -25.25 4.42 7.42
N PRO A 389 -24.57 5.34 8.11
CA PRO A 389 -25.09 6.00 9.32
C PRO A 389 -26.39 6.79 9.09
N LEU A 390 -26.62 7.25 7.86
CA LEU A 390 -27.82 7.98 7.45
C LEU A 390 -28.96 7.06 7.04
N ALA A 391 -28.65 5.82 6.63
CA ALA A 391 -29.60 4.87 6.06
C ALA A 391 -30.86 4.63 6.94
N PRO A 392 -30.79 4.56 8.28
CA PRO A 392 -31.99 4.35 9.11
C PRO A 392 -33.12 5.36 8.86
N ILE A 393 -32.79 6.62 8.53
CA ILE A 393 -33.78 7.70 8.34
C ILE A 393 -33.83 8.16 6.89
N ALA A 394 -32.69 8.26 6.22
CA ALA A 394 -32.61 8.73 4.83
C ALA A 394 -33.23 7.74 3.84
N SER A 395 -33.23 6.43 4.15
CA SER A 395 -33.79 5.40 3.27
C SER A 395 -35.28 5.60 2.98
N ARG A 396 -36.05 6.21 3.89
CA ARG A 396 -37.44 6.63 3.61
C ARG A 396 -37.58 7.49 2.36
N TRP A 397 -36.59 8.35 2.11
CA TRP A 397 -36.60 9.31 1.01
C TRP A 397 -35.85 8.79 -0.19
N LEU A 398 -34.72 8.10 0.03
CA LEU A 398 -33.78 7.67 -1.00
C LEU A 398 -34.04 6.25 -1.53
N ALA A 399 -34.61 5.35 -0.73
CA ALA A 399 -34.93 3.98 -1.15
C ALA A 399 -36.28 3.93 -1.90
N LYS A 400 -36.45 4.79 -2.91
CA LYS A 400 -37.57 4.74 -3.86
C LYS A 400 -37.11 4.09 -5.15
N THR A 401 -37.94 3.23 -5.74
CA THR A 401 -37.61 2.51 -6.97
C THR A 401 -37.18 3.45 -8.11
N SER A 402 -37.84 4.60 -8.28
CA SER A 402 -37.47 5.60 -9.29
C SER A 402 -36.09 6.23 -9.06
N ILE A 403 -35.70 6.46 -7.81
CA ILE A 403 -34.37 7.00 -7.47
C ILE A 403 -33.30 5.95 -7.73
N LEU A 404 -33.52 4.70 -7.31
CA LEU A 404 -32.56 3.61 -7.57
C LEU A 404 -32.42 3.32 -9.07
N GLN A 405 -33.51 3.41 -9.85
CA GLN A 405 -33.46 3.35 -11.31
C GLN A 405 -32.62 4.49 -11.89
N GLY A 406 -32.75 5.71 -11.37
CA GLY A 406 -31.90 6.84 -11.75
C GLY A 406 -30.42 6.58 -11.48
N PHE A 407 -30.05 6.07 -10.29
CA PHE A 407 -28.67 5.71 -9.98
C PHE A 407 -28.13 4.58 -10.88
N LEU A 408 -28.96 3.59 -11.21
CA LEU A 408 -28.59 2.53 -12.14
C LEU A 408 -28.35 3.06 -13.56
N GLN A 409 -29.20 3.98 -14.04
CA GLN A 409 -29.01 4.63 -15.34
C GLN A 409 -27.71 5.44 -15.37
N ILE A 410 -27.46 6.25 -14.34
CA ILE A 410 -26.21 6.99 -14.20
C ILE A 410 -25.01 6.03 -14.21
N THR A 411 -25.10 4.92 -13.47
CA THR A 411 -24.06 3.88 -13.45
C THR A 411 -23.79 3.35 -14.86
N VAL A 412 -24.81 2.92 -15.59
CA VAL A 412 -24.65 2.34 -16.94
C VAL A 412 -23.99 3.35 -17.89
N VAL A 413 -24.45 4.60 -17.87
CA VAL A 413 -23.87 5.68 -18.68
C VAL A 413 -22.42 5.95 -18.27
N ALA A 414 -22.12 6.02 -16.98
CA ALA A 414 -20.79 6.23 -16.46
C ALA A 414 -19.80 5.12 -16.86
N LEU A 415 -20.23 3.86 -16.75
CA LEU A 415 -19.43 2.69 -17.16
C LEU A 415 -19.13 2.73 -18.68
N ALA A 416 -20.13 3.12 -19.49
CA ALA A 416 -19.97 3.25 -20.93
C ALA A 416 -18.98 4.38 -21.29
N ILE A 417 -19.16 5.57 -20.71
CA ILE A 417 -18.27 6.73 -20.94
C ILE A 417 -16.85 6.40 -20.49
N SER A 418 -16.68 5.88 -19.28
CA SER A 418 -15.36 5.55 -18.74
C SER A 418 -14.61 4.54 -19.62
N SER A 419 -15.31 3.60 -20.25
CA SER A 419 -14.68 2.59 -21.12
C SER A 419 -14.08 3.17 -22.40
N GLN A 420 -14.42 4.40 -22.77
CA GLN A 420 -13.86 5.10 -23.94
C GLN A 420 -12.66 5.99 -23.61
N ILE A 421 -12.41 6.26 -22.32
CA ILE A 421 -11.38 7.22 -21.90
C ILE A 421 -10.05 6.49 -21.72
N PHE A 422 -8.97 7.05 -22.26
CA PHE A 422 -7.64 6.44 -22.15
C PHE A 422 -7.13 6.50 -20.68
N PRO A 423 -6.55 5.40 -20.14
CA PRO A 423 -6.24 5.30 -18.70
C PRO A 423 -5.04 6.14 -18.22
N TYR A 424 -4.14 6.57 -19.11
CA TYR A 424 -2.85 7.17 -18.73
C TYR A 424 -2.66 8.58 -19.28
N SER A 425 -1.79 9.35 -18.64
CA SER A 425 -1.35 10.68 -19.10
C SER A 425 0.08 10.94 -18.63
N THR A 426 0.68 12.07 -18.98
CA THR A 426 1.98 12.47 -18.38
C THR A 426 1.87 12.75 -16.89
N GLY A 427 0.70 13.17 -16.40
CA GLY A 427 0.42 13.35 -14.96
C GLY A 427 0.08 12.06 -14.22
N ALA A 428 -0.12 10.96 -14.94
CA ALA A 428 -0.42 9.63 -14.41
C ALA A 428 0.14 8.57 -15.38
N PRO A 429 1.47 8.43 -15.45
CA PRO A 429 2.12 7.64 -16.48
C PRO A 429 1.94 6.14 -16.26
N LYS A 430 1.89 5.39 -17.36
CA LYS A 430 2.08 3.95 -17.35
C LYS A 430 3.56 3.67 -17.07
N ARG A 431 3.85 2.82 -16.10
CA ARG A 431 5.22 2.42 -15.76
C ARG A 431 5.64 1.18 -16.54
N VAL A 432 6.76 1.29 -17.23
CA VAL A 432 7.36 0.23 -18.05
C VAL A 432 8.81 0.04 -17.60
N VAL A 433 9.23 -1.21 -17.48
CA VAL A 433 10.61 -1.55 -17.17
C VAL A 433 11.24 -2.19 -18.41
N LEU A 434 12.37 -1.64 -18.86
CA LEU A 434 13.18 -2.18 -19.94
C LEU A 434 14.57 -2.55 -19.40
N GLN A 435 14.89 -3.83 -19.48
CA GLN A 435 16.19 -4.36 -19.13
C GLN A 435 16.93 -4.83 -20.39
N HIS A 436 18.06 -4.21 -20.72
CA HIS A 436 18.96 -4.74 -21.75
C HIS A 436 19.95 -5.70 -21.10
N THR A 437 19.74 -7.00 -21.29
CA THR A 437 20.56 -8.05 -20.65
C THR A 437 21.64 -8.54 -21.60
N PHE A 438 22.90 -8.55 -21.14
CA PHE A 438 24.01 -9.26 -21.76
C PHE A 438 24.35 -10.48 -20.89
N VAL A 439 24.14 -11.68 -21.45
CA VAL A 439 24.55 -12.93 -20.82
C VAL A 439 26.02 -13.15 -21.14
N THR A 440 26.81 -13.28 -20.09
CA THR A 440 28.26 -13.38 -20.15
C THR A 440 28.73 -14.75 -19.70
N ASP A 441 29.74 -15.26 -20.40
CA ASP A 441 30.54 -16.42 -19.99
C ASP A 441 32.00 -15.97 -19.93
N ALA A 442 32.52 -15.84 -18.70
CA ALA A 442 33.74 -15.11 -18.40
C ALA A 442 33.73 -13.71 -19.06
N ASN A 443 34.69 -13.43 -19.94
CA ASN A 443 34.79 -12.15 -20.64
C ASN A 443 34.11 -12.15 -22.03
N SER A 444 33.31 -13.16 -22.34
CA SER A 444 32.58 -13.27 -23.62
C SER A 444 31.09 -13.01 -23.42
N ILE A 445 30.44 -12.48 -24.46
CA ILE A 445 28.98 -12.28 -24.48
C ILE A 445 28.40 -13.42 -25.31
N VAL A 446 27.55 -14.22 -24.68
CA VAL A 446 26.89 -15.38 -25.29
C VAL A 446 25.55 -15.00 -25.90
N GLU A 447 24.81 -14.11 -25.23
CA GLU A 447 23.45 -13.72 -25.62
C GLU A 447 23.18 -12.27 -25.22
N SER A 448 22.32 -11.58 -25.97
CA SER A 448 21.88 -10.21 -25.66
C SER A 448 20.38 -10.11 -25.90
N ASN A 449 19.64 -9.46 -24.99
CA ASN A 449 18.18 -9.37 -25.07
C ASN A 449 17.58 -8.12 -24.44
N TYR A 450 16.46 -7.66 -25.00
CA TYR A 450 15.56 -6.71 -24.38
C TYR A 450 14.48 -7.44 -23.57
N GLY A 451 14.50 -7.28 -22.25
CA GLY A 451 13.42 -7.68 -21.35
C GLY A 451 12.47 -6.51 -21.11
N PHE A 452 11.17 -6.74 -21.25
CA PHE A 452 10.12 -5.77 -20.94
C PHE A 452 9.22 -6.29 -19.82
N SER A 453 8.84 -5.40 -18.91
CA SER A 453 7.80 -5.66 -17.91
C SER A 453 6.96 -4.41 -17.64
N VAL A 454 5.83 -4.62 -16.97
CA VAL A 454 4.91 -3.56 -16.50
C VAL A 454 4.53 -3.85 -15.05
N VAL A 455 4.09 -2.81 -14.33
CA VAL A 455 3.75 -2.88 -12.89
C VAL A 455 2.28 -2.58 -12.59
N ASP A 456 1.41 -2.77 -13.59
CA ASP A 456 -0.03 -2.58 -13.47
C ASP A 456 -0.82 -3.62 -14.30
N ALA A 457 -2.15 -3.52 -14.30
CA ALA A 457 -3.05 -4.48 -14.96
C ALA A 457 -3.05 -4.44 -16.50
N ASN A 458 -2.68 -3.33 -17.13
CA ASN A 458 -2.65 -3.24 -18.59
C ASN A 458 -1.36 -3.86 -19.12
N SER A 459 -1.51 -4.96 -19.87
CA SER A 459 -0.37 -5.79 -20.31
C SER A 459 0.57 -5.14 -21.33
N LEU A 460 1.71 -5.78 -21.59
CA LEU A 460 2.64 -5.38 -22.66
C LEU A 460 1.99 -5.34 -24.05
N GLU A 461 1.02 -6.21 -24.31
CA GLU A 461 0.23 -6.16 -25.56
C GLU A 461 -0.54 -4.84 -25.69
N PHE A 462 -1.16 -4.36 -24.59
CA PHE A 462 -1.78 -3.04 -24.56
C PHE A 462 -0.75 -1.94 -24.84
N LEU A 463 0.43 -2.00 -24.20
CA LEU A 463 1.49 -1.02 -24.39
C LEU A 463 1.92 -0.92 -25.86
N PHE A 464 2.30 -2.04 -26.48
CA PHE A 464 2.80 -2.05 -27.86
C PHE A 464 1.70 -1.75 -28.89
N ASN A 465 0.43 -2.07 -28.62
CA ASN A 465 -0.68 -1.66 -29.47
C ASN A 465 -0.92 -0.14 -29.45
N ASN A 466 -0.53 0.55 -28.37
CA ASN A 466 -0.65 2.00 -28.22
C ASN A 466 0.69 2.74 -28.39
N ALA A 467 1.78 2.04 -28.70
CA ALA A 467 3.11 2.59 -28.99
C ALA A 467 3.63 2.05 -30.34
N PRO A 468 3.01 2.45 -31.47
CA PRO A 468 3.26 1.82 -32.78
C PRO A 468 4.69 2.02 -33.29
N GLU A 469 5.34 3.13 -32.94
CA GLU A 469 6.73 3.41 -33.35
C GLU A 469 7.71 2.44 -32.69
N ALA A 470 7.66 2.29 -31.36
CA ALA A 470 8.44 1.31 -30.62
C ALA A 470 8.13 -0.13 -31.07
N ALA A 471 6.86 -0.45 -31.28
CA ALA A 471 6.45 -1.78 -31.76
C ALA A 471 6.98 -2.08 -33.17
N LYS A 472 7.01 -1.08 -34.06
CA LYS A 472 7.59 -1.21 -35.41
C LYS A 472 9.10 -1.40 -35.32
N TRP A 473 9.81 -0.58 -34.54
CA TRP A 473 11.26 -0.71 -34.36
C TRP A 473 11.67 -2.09 -33.85
N LEU A 474 10.92 -2.67 -32.89
CA LEU A 474 11.17 -4.03 -32.40
C LEU A 474 10.87 -5.13 -33.43
N LYS A 475 9.92 -4.90 -34.35
CA LYS A 475 9.69 -5.82 -35.47
C LYS A 475 10.84 -5.77 -36.48
N ASP A 476 11.36 -4.58 -36.74
CA ASP A 476 12.39 -4.35 -37.76
C ASP A 476 13.79 -4.75 -37.26
N ASN A 477 14.09 -4.58 -35.97
CA ASN A 477 15.42 -4.78 -35.39
C ASN A 477 15.57 -6.01 -34.47
N SER A 478 14.47 -6.66 -34.11
CA SER A 478 14.44 -7.83 -33.23
C SER A 478 13.39 -8.84 -33.72
N LYS A 479 12.52 -9.38 -32.86
CA LYS A 479 11.40 -10.27 -33.18
C LYS A 479 10.22 -10.06 -32.22
N LEU A 480 9.48 -8.96 -32.37
CA LEU A 480 8.28 -8.72 -31.56
C LEU A 480 7.25 -9.85 -31.75
N SER A 481 6.97 -10.61 -30.69
CA SER A 481 5.98 -11.66 -30.68
C SER A 481 5.50 -11.97 -29.26
N PHE A 482 4.20 -12.18 -29.11
CA PHE A 482 3.54 -12.45 -27.83
C PHE A 482 3.36 -13.96 -27.55
N LYS A 483 4.11 -14.82 -28.25
CA LYS A 483 4.06 -16.28 -28.05
C LYS A 483 4.73 -16.66 -26.73
N GLU A 484 4.31 -17.78 -26.14
CA GLU A 484 4.82 -18.26 -24.84
C GLU A 484 6.34 -18.36 -24.75
N LYS A 485 7.03 -18.73 -25.85
CA LYS A 485 8.49 -18.81 -25.88
C LYS A 485 9.23 -17.49 -25.60
N TYR A 486 8.53 -16.36 -25.69
CA TYR A 486 9.08 -15.04 -25.37
C TYR A 486 8.71 -14.58 -23.96
N LEU A 487 7.96 -15.37 -23.20
CA LEU A 487 7.70 -15.09 -21.78
C LEU A 487 9.01 -15.18 -21.00
N SER A 488 9.24 -14.18 -20.16
CA SER A 488 10.39 -14.12 -19.25
C SER A 488 9.92 -14.43 -17.83
N ASP A 489 10.62 -15.37 -17.19
CA ASP A 489 10.39 -15.68 -15.78
C ASP A 489 10.93 -14.57 -14.87
N ARG A 490 10.37 -14.46 -13.65
CA ARG A 490 10.78 -13.49 -12.63
C ARG A 490 12.27 -13.60 -12.28
N SER A 491 12.86 -14.78 -12.40
CA SER A 491 14.31 -15.00 -12.21
C SER A 491 15.19 -14.20 -13.19
N SER A 492 14.66 -13.78 -14.34
CA SER A 492 15.40 -12.91 -15.29
C SER A 492 15.62 -11.48 -14.77
N TRP A 493 14.91 -11.11 -13.69
CA TRP A 493 14.88 -9.76 -13.13
C TRP A 493 15.60 -9.65 -11.79
N VAL A 494 16.42 -10.65 -11.41
CA VAL A 494 17.16 -10.70 -10.13
C VAL A 494 18.01 -9.45 -9.86
N ALA A 495 18.46 -8.75 -10.92
CA ALA A 495 19.13 -7.46 -10.81
C ALA A 495 18.33 -6.41 -10.02
N LEU A 496 16.99 -6.49 -10.05
CA LEU A 496 16.08 -5.59 -9.34
C LEU A 496 15.60 -6.13 -7.98
N TYR A 497 16.24 -7.14 -7.41
CA TYR A 497 15.89 -7.64 -6.08
C TYR A 497 15.78 -6.50 -5.03
N PRO A 498 14.72 -6.44 -4.19
CA PRO A 498 13.71 -7.47 -3.93
C PRO A 498 12.40 -7.33 -4.73
N VAL A 499 12.31 -6.44 -5.72
CA VAL A 499 11.05 -6.18 -6.44
C VAL A 499 10.67 -7.12 -7.62
N PRO A 500 11.40 -8.21 -8.00
CA PRO A 500 10.98 -9.08 -9.11
C PRO A 500 9.59 -9.71 -8.98
N PHE A 501 9.03 -9.77 -7.77
CA PHE A 501 7.67 -10.27 -7.54
C PHE A 501 6.58 -9.44 -8.26
N LEU A 502 6.88 -8.18 -8.62
CA LEU A 502 5.97 -7.28 -9.33
C LEU A 502 5.85 -7.58 -10.84
N PHE A 503 6.71 -8.45 -11.40
CA PHE A 503 6.86 -8.63 -12.84
C PHE A 503 6.27 -9.98 -13.30
N SER A 504 4.94 -10.07 -13.48
CA SER A 504 4.32 -11.26 -14.07
C SER A 504 3.91 -10.98 -15.51
N GLY A 505 4.30 -11.85 -16.45
CA GLY A 505 3.99 -11.68 -17.87
C GLY A 505 4.97 -10.75 -18.60
N SER A 506 6.23 -10.74 -18.15
CA SER A 506 7.34 -10.09 -18.85
C SER A 506 7.62 -10.76 -20.20
N LEU A 507 8.14 -9.98 -21.15
CA LEU A 507 8.55 -10.48 -22.47
C LEU A 507 10.04 -10.27 -22.68
N LYS A 508 10.69 -11.18 -23.40
CA LYS A 508 12.12 -11.13 -23.76
C LYS A 508 12.27 -11.21 -25.28
N PHE A 509 13.06 -10.30 -25.85
CA PHE A 509 13.34 -10.25 -27.29
C PHE A 509 14.85 -10.23 -27.55
N PRO A 510 15.36 -10.92 -28.59
CA PRO A 510 16.79 -10.88 -28.93
C PRO A 510 17.30 -9.46 -29.23
N ALA A 511 18.54 -9.16 -28.88
CA ALA A 511 19.19 -7.88 -29.14
C ALA A 511 20.60 -8.10 -29.69
N GLN A 512 21.23 -7.03 -30.20
CA GLN A 512 22.60 -7.09 -30.73
C GLN A 512 23.63 -7.24 -29.60
N THR A 513 24.73 -7.95 -29.87
CA THR A 513 25.79 -8.27 -28.89
C THR A 513 26.99 -7.34 -28.96
N GLU A 514 27.29 -6.77 -30.13
CA GLU A 514 28.58 -6.09 -30.38
C GLU A 514 28.67 -4.67 -29.84
N GLU A 515 27.53 -3.99 -29.62
CA GLU A 515 27.52 -2.58 -29.27
C GLU A 515 28.18 -2.30 -27.91
N ILE A 516 27.95 -3.17 -26.92
CA ILE A 516 28.50 -2.99 -25.57
C ILE A 516 30.03 -3.16 -25.52
N ARG A 517 30.62 -3.93 -26.46
CA ARG A 517 32.07 -4.12 -26.56
C ARG A 517 32.81 -2.86 -26.97
N LYS A 518 32.11 -1.87 -27.56
CA LYS A 518 32.68 -0.56 -27.84
C LYS A 518 32.93 0.26 -26.57
N HIS A 519 32.24 -0.08 -25.48
CA HIS A 519 32.26 0.68 -24.23
C HIS A 519 32.99 -0.05 -23.11
N TYR A 520 32.91 -1.39 -23.06
CA TYR A 520 33.52 -2.18 -22.00
C TYR A 520 34.44 -3.28 -22.56
N GLN A 521 35.62 -3.39 -21.95
CA GLN A 521 36.63 -4.40 -22.28
C GLN A 521 36.56 -5.62 -21.37
N HIS A 522 36.17 -5.40 -20.11
CA HIS A 522 36.10 -6.43 -19.08
C HIS A 522 34.71 -6.47 -18.45
N PHE A 523 34.08 -7.64 -18.47
CA PHE A 523 32.76 -7.86 -17.89
C PHE A 523 32.85 -8.43 -16.47
N PRO A 524 31.77 -8.34 -15.68
CA PRO A 524 31.75 -8.90 -14.34
C PRO A 524 31.98 -10.41 -14.35
N GLN A 525 32.86 -10.88 -13.48
CA GLN A 525 33.24 -12.28 -13.42
C GLN A 525 33.42 -12.75 -11.97
N LEU A 526 32.94 -13.96 -11.70
CA LEU A 526 33.18 -14.67 -10.45
C LEU A 526 34.35 -15.64 -10.62
N ILE A 527 35.35 -15.52 -9.75
CA ILE A 527 36.59 -16.28 -9.79
C ILE A 527 36.69 -17.14 -8.53
N VAL A 528 36.98 -18.44 -8.69
CA VAL A 528 37.24 -19.36 -7.57
C VAL A 528 38.70 -19.23 -7.17
N GLN A 529 38.95 -18.77 -5.95
CA GLN A 529 40.31 -18.64 -5.43
C GLN A 529 40.81 -19.95 -4.80
N LYS A 530 40.00 -20.55 -3.91
CA LYS A 530 40.30 -21.84 -3.28
C LYS A 530 39.04 -22.57 -2.86
N THR A 531 39.13 -23.89 -2.84
CA THR A 531 38.11 -24.77 -2.28
C THR A 531 38.72 -25.58 -1.14
N LEU A 532 38.11 -25.49 0.05
CA LEU A 532 38.50 -26.24 1.23
C LEU A 532 37.39 -27.23 1.57
N SER A 533 37.74 -28.48 1.81
CA SER A 533 36.80 -29.52 2.23
C SER A 533 37.19 -30.06 3.60
N ASN A 534 36.26 -30.09 4.55
CA ASN A 534 36.49 -30.61 5.89
C ASN A 534 35.22 -31.28 6.43
N ASN A 535 35.33 -32.55 6.88
CA ASN A 535 34.25 -33.30 7.52
C ASN A 535 32.87 -33.21 6.83
N GLY A 536 32.82 -33.32 5.50
CA GLY A 536 31.58 -33.27 4.71
C GLY A 536 31.12 -31.87 4.31
N ASN A 537 31.67 -30.80 4.90
CA ASN A 537 31.41 -29.43 4.47
C ASN A 537 32.47 -28.98 3.45
N ARG A 538 32.03 -28.23 2.45
CA ARG A 538 32.85 -27.65 1.39
C ARG A 538 32.74 -26.15 1.41
N ARG A 539 33.84 -25.46 1.69
CA ARG A 539 33.92 -23.99 1.66
C ARG A 539 34.65 -23.52 0.41
N VAL A 540 33.97 -22.73 -0.40
CA VAL A 540 34.50 -22.14 -1.63
C VAL A 540 34.76 -20.66 -1.39
N HIS A 541 35.99 -20.23 -1.59
CA HIS A 541 36.39 -18.82 -1.55
C HIS A 541 36.32 -18.23 -2.96
N LEU A 542 35.63 -17.11 -3.05
CA LEU A 542 35.25 -16.47 -4.29
C LEU A 542 35.69 -15.03 -4.31
N GLU A 543 36.01 -14.57 -5.50
CA GLU A 543 36.33 -13.19 -5.80
C GLU A 543 35.45 -12.72 -6.95
N LEU A 544 34.65 -11.69 -6.71
CA LEU A 544 33.81 -11.06 -7.71
C LEU A 544 34.50 -9.79 -8.22
N SER A 545 34.90 -9.82 -9.49
CA SER A 545 35.33 -8.65 -10.23
C SER A 545 34.12 -8.03 -10.93
N LEU A 546 33.96 -6.71 -10.82
CA LEU A 546 32.92 -5.96 -11.52
C LEU A 546 33.37 -5.47 -12.91
N GLY A 547 34.58 -5.86 -13.33
CA GLY A 547 35.12 -5.51 -14.64
C GLY A 547 35.33 -4.00 -14.83
N SER A 548 35.14 -3.54 -16.07
CA SER A 548 35.32 -2.13 -16.46
C SER A 548 34.05 -1.29 -16.35
N LEU A 549 32.99 -1.79 -15.70
CA LEU A 549 31.71 -1.09 -15.60
C LEU A 549 31.86 0.22 -14.80
N LEU A 550 31.09 1.24 -15.19
CA LEU A 550 31.23 2.59 -14.64
C LEU A 550 30.09 2.99 -13.70
N GLU A 551 28.84 2.69 -14.06
CA GLU A 551 27.64 3.23 -13.40
C GLU A 551 26.85 2.10 -12.70
N ILE A 552 27.57 1.28 -11.93
CA ILE A 552 26.99 0.13 -11.23
C ILE A 552 26.07 0.62 -10.12
N TRP A 553 24.79 0.29 -10.23
CA TRP A 553 23.82 0.58 -9.19
C TRP A 553 23.77 -0.54 -8.16
N THR A 554 23.60 -1.78 -8.62
CA THR A 554 23.39 -2.94 -7.76
C THR A 554 23.98 -4.20 -8.36
N THR A 555 24.44 -5.10 -7.51
CA THR A 555 24.86 -6.45 -7.87
C THR A 555 24.08 -7.44 -7.02
N SER A 556 23.39 -8.37 -7.67
CA SER A 556 22.61 -9.42 -7.01
C SER A 556 23.28 -10.78 -7.23
N LEU A 557 23.48 -11.51 -6.15
CA LEU A 557 23.95 -12.90 -6.15
C LEU A 557 22.79 -13.79 -5.74
N ASN A 558 22.32 -14.66 -6.62
CA ASN A 558 21.27 -15.63 -6.32
C ASN A 558 21.88 -17.04 -6.25
N ILE A 559 21.89 -17.60 -5.04
CA ILE A 559 22.62 -18.84 -4.72
C ILE A 559 21.62 -19.96 -4.48
N THR A 560 21.72 -21.03 -5.26
CA THR A 560 20.88 -22.22 -5.17
C THR A 560 21.73 -23.44 -4.87
N GLY A 561 21.22 -24.35 -4.04
CA GLY A 561 21.88 -25.60 -3.69
C GLY A 561 22.07 -25.77 -2.17
N PRO A 562 22.99 -26.65 -1.74
CA PRO A 562 23.18 -27.05 -0.33
C PRO A 562 23.91 -26.00 0.53
N LEU A 563 23.57 -24.70 0.39
CA LEU A 563 24.21 -23.61 1.14
C LEU A 563 23.90 -23.73 2.64
N SER A 564 24.94 -23.87 3.44
CA SER A 564 24.85 -23.97 4.91
C SER A 564 25.37 -22.74 5.62
N ASN A 565 26.29 -21.97 5.02
CA ASN A 565 26.79 -20.71 5.58
C ASN A 565 27.42 -19.81 4.50
N TRP A 566 27.64 -18.54 4.80
CA TRP A 566 28.32 -17.57 3.94
C TRP A 566 29.06 -16.50 4.74
N SER A 567 29.92 -15.71 4.09
CA SER A 567 30.61 -14.59 4.73
C SER A 567 29.83 -13.26 4.72
N PHE A 568 28.57 -13.27 4.26
CA PHE A 568 27.71 -12.10 4.22
C PHE A 568 26.88 -11.98 5.51
N ALA A 569 26.26 -10.81 5.73
CA ALA A 569 25.18 -10.59 6.71
C ALA A 569 25.44 -11.21 8.10
N ASP A 570 26.57 -10.87 8.73
CA ASP A 570 26.98 -11.39 10.05
C ASP A 570 27.01 -12.94 10.14
N TYR A 571 27.31 -13.62 9.03
CA TYR A 571 27.29 -15.09 8.91
C TYR A 571 25.90 -15.72 9.14
N THR A 572 24.84 -14.94 8.96
CA THR A 572 23.46 -15.41 9.09
C THR A 572 22.83 -15.60 7.73
N LEU A 573 22.29 -16.80 7.48
CA LEU A 573 21.49 -17.07 6.29
C LEU A 573 20.06 -16.58 6.53
N SER A 574 19.57 -15.72 5.63
CA SER A 574 18.16 -15.37 5.59
C SER A 574 17.30 -16.56 5.20
N ALA A 575 15.99 -16.50 5.45
CA ALA A 575 15.06 -17.50 4.92
C ALA A 575 15.20 -17.58 3.38
N PRO A 576 15.30 -18.80 2.80
CA PRO A 576 15.43 -18.95 1.36
C PRO A 576 14.16 -18.51 0.65
N GLN A 577 14.32 -18.03 -0.59
CA GLN A 577 13.23 -17.65 -1.47
C GLN A 577 13.02 -18.67 -2.58
N THR A 578 11.76 -18.88 -2.91
CA THR A 578 11.31 -19.80 -3.96
C THR A 578 10.63 -18.99 -5.05
N VAL A 579 11.23 -18.92 -6.23
CA VAL A 579 10.65 -18.22 -7.39
C VAL A 579 9.93 -19.24 -8.27
N SER A 580 8.64 -19.00 -8.55
CA SER A 580 7.83 -19.81 -9.48
C SER A 580 7.83 -21.33 -9.19
N GLY A 581 7.96 -21.74 -7.92
CA GLY A 581 8.08 -23.15 -7.53
C GLY A 581 9.43 -23.81 -7.84
N GLY A 582 10.43 -23.02 -8.23
CA GLY A 582 11.82 -23.45 -8.41
C GLY A 582 12.50 -23.82 -7.07
N PRO A 583 13.77 -24.24 -7.10
CA PRO A 583 14.49 -24.59 -5.89
C PRO A 583 14.64 -23.38 -4.93
N PRO A 584 14.70 -23.62 -3.61
CA PRO A 584 14.98 -22.56 -2.64
C PRO A 584 16.34 -21.94 -2.92
N SER A 585 16.42 -20.62 -2.80
CA SER A 585 17.61 -19.84 -3.14
C SER A 585 17.85 -18.70 -2.14
N TYR A 586 19.11 -18.32 -1.95
CA TYR A 586 19.52 -17.25 -1.06
C TYR A 586 20.05 -16.09 -1.89
N ILE A 587 19.45 -14.90 -1.72
CA ILE A 587 19.79 -13.73 -2.52
C ILE A 587 20.52 -12.71 -1.66
N CYS A 588 21.72 -12.32 -2.10
CA CYS A 588 22.47 -11.21 -1.53
C CYS A 588 22.47 -10.04 -2.51
N ARG A 589 22.18 -8.84 -2.01
CA ARG A 589 22.24 -7.59 -2.78
C ARG A 589 23.38 -6.72 -2.28
N LEU A 590 24.25 -6.34 -3.20
CA LEU A 590 25.37 -5.42 -3.01
C LEU A 590 25.07 -4.15 -3.82
N SER A 591 25.62 -3.00 -3.43
CA SER A 591 25.31 -1.72 -4.07
C SER A 591 26.55 -0.87 -4.30
N GLY A 592 26.52 -0.14 -5.41
CA GLY A 592 27.62 0.73 -5.84
C GLY A 592 28.77 0.00 -6.52
N LYS A 593 29.72 0.80 -7.01
CA LYS A 593 30.99 0.36 -7.57
C LYS A 593 32.01 0.09 -6.45
N SER A 594 32.96 -0.80 -6.73
CA SER A 594 34.12 -1.05 -5.87
C SER A 594 35.42 -0.86 -6.64
N TYR A 595 36.43 -0.30 -5.97
CA TYR A 595 37.80 -0.22 -6.51
C TYR A 595 38.57 -1.54 -6.35
N GLU A 596 38.13 -2.36 -5.41
CA GLU A 596 38.68 -3.68 -5.12
C GLU A 596 37.68 -4.77 -5.52
N ASN A 597 38.19 -5.94 -5.89
CA ASN A 597 37.32 -7.09 -6.10
C ASN A 597 36.72 -7.55 -4.77
N TRP A 598 35.46 -7.98 -4.80
CA TRP A 598 34.79 -8.43 -3.59
C TRP A 598 35.16 -9.87 -3.28
N SER A 599 35.87 -10.07 -2.17
CA SER A 599 36.25 -11.39 -1.68
C SER A 599 35.25 -11.89 -0.63
N PHE A 600 34.73 -13.10 -0.82
CA PHE A 600 33.77 -13.74 0.09
C PHE A 600 33.91 -15.26 0.08
N TRP A 601 33.20 -15.96 0.96
CA TRP A 601 33.13 -17.41 0.93
C TRP A 601 31.70 -17.92 1.11
N LEU A 602 31.45 -19.08 0.51
CA LEU A 602 30.21 -19.85 0.64
C LEU A 602 30.55 -21.24 1.18
N GLU A 603 29.76 -21.73 2.12
CA GLU A 603 29.90 -23.08 2.68
C GLU A 603 28.68 -23.92 2.29
N ALA A 604 28.96 -25.11 1.76
CA ALA A 604 27.97 -26.13 1.45
C ALA A 604 28.11 -27.32 2.40
N ASN A 605 26.99 -27.95 2.77
CA ASN A 605 26.96 -29.14 3.63
C ASN A 605 26.94 -30.48 2.86
N SER A 606 27.08 -30.43 1.53
CA SER A 606 27.14 -31.62 0.68
C SER A 606 28.08 -31.42 -0.52
N SER A 607 28.32 -32.49 -1.27
CA SER A 607 29.09 -32.47 -2.52
C SER A 607 28.28 -31.98 -3.73
N GLU A 608 26.99 -31.69 -3.58
CA GLU A 608 26.18 -31.14 -4.67
C GLU A 608 26.68 -29.74 -5.07
N PRO A 609 26.58 -29.36 -6.35
CA PRO A 609 27.10 -28.09 -6.83
C PRO A 609 26.27 -26.92 -6.30
N LEU A 610 26.95 -25.82 -5.98
CA LEU A 610 26.31 -24.53 -5.74
C LEU A 610 26.11 -23.84 -7.10
N ARG A 611 24.87 -23.51 -7.44
CA ARG A 611 24.58 -22.64 -8.59
C ARG A 611 24.53 -21.19 -8.11
N ILE A 612 25.31 -20.32 -8.74
CA ILE A 612 25.34 -18.89 -8.45
C ILE A 612 24.99 -18.13 -9.71
N ASP A 613 23.85 -17.47 -9.71
CA ASP A 613 23.47 -16.51 -10.73
C ASP A 613 23.92 -15.11 -10.27
N VAL A 614 24.80 -14.46 -11.04
CA VAL A 614 25.32 -13.13 -10.79
C VAL A 614 24.65 -12.17 -11.77
N ALA A 615 23.97 -11.15 -11.24
CA ALA A 615 23.33 -10.10 -12.03
C ALA A 615 23.86 -8.72 -11.60
N VAL A 616 24.61 -8.06 -12.47
CA VAL A 616 25.17 -6.72 -12.23
C VAL A 616 24.38 -5.70 -13.06
N LEU A 617 23.72 -4.77 -12.39
CA LEU A 617 22.96 -3.69 -13.00
C LEU A 617 23.84 -2.46 -13.18
N ASP A 618 24.01 -2.06 -14.43
CA ASP A 618 24.72 -0.86 -14.86
C ASP A 618 23.72 0.15 -15.46
N GLN A 619 23.82 1.41 -15.06
CA GLN A 619 22.92 2.46 -15.53
C GLN A 619 23.26 2.94 -16.94
N TYR A 620 24.46 2.63 -17.43
CA TYR A 620 24.89 2.96 -18.78
C TYR A 620 23.98 2.29 -19.83
N LEU A 621 23.49 3.09 -20.78
CA LEU A 621 22.66 2.62 -21.89
C LEU A 621 23.44 2.71 -23.21
N VAL A 622 23.40 1.65 -24.00
CA VAL A 622 23.88 1.68 -25.39
C VAL A 622 22.94 2.49 -26.29
N ASP A 623 23.41 2.94 -27.44
CA ASP A 623 22.68 3.88 -28.29
C ASP A 623 21.40 3.26 -28.87
N SER A 624 21.42 1.98 -29.25
CA SER A 624 20.21 1.28 -29.68
C SER A 624 19.13 1.22 -28.58
N THR A 625 19.53 1.12 -27.32
CA THR A 625 18.60 1.14 -26.18
C THR A 625 18.05 2.54 -25.94
N LYS A 626 18.88 3.59 -26.09
CA LYS A 626 18.44 4.98 -26.00
C LYS A 626 17.44 5.32 -27.11
N GLU A 627 17.73 4.87 -28.34
CA GLU A 627 16.83 5.04 -29.48
C GLU A 627 15.49 4.35 -29.20
N LEU A 628 15.49 3.07 -28.81
CA LEU A 628 14.27 2.34 -28.47
C LEU A 628 13.46 3.02 -27.37
N LYS A 629 14.10 3.50 -26.30
CA LYS A 629 13.45 4.26 -25.22
C LYS A 629 12.73 5.50 -25.76
N SER A 630 13.37 6.23 -26.68
CA SER A 630 12.84 7.48 -27.24
C SER A 630 11.57 7.32 -28.09
N LEU A 631 11.30 6.10 -28.58
CA LEU A 631 10.15 5.79 -29.43
C LEU A 631 8.85 5.50 -28.65
N PHE A 632 8.93 5.45 -27.31
CA PHE A 632 7.75 5.30 -26.48
C PHE A 632 7.07 6.66 -26.26
N PRO A 633 5.73 6.69 -26.24
CA PRO A 633 4.98 7.92 -26.02
C PRO A 633 5.16 8.44 -24.59
N SER A 634 5.03 9.76 -24.38
CA SER A 634 5.30 10.41 -23.09
C SER A 634 4.41 9.94 -21.93
N TRP A 635 3.23 9.37 -22.20
CA TRP A 635 2.38 8.77 -21.15
C TRP A 635 2.91 7.43 -20.64
N ALA A 636 3.92 6.82 -21.30
CA ALA A 636 4.60 5.61 -20.86
C ALA A 636 6.00 5.98 -20.32
N ASP A 637 6.14 6.03 -19.00
CA ASP A 637 7.42 6.25 -18.34
C ASP A 637 8.23 4.95 -18.31
N MET A 638 9.48 5.05 -18.75
CA MET A 638 10.37 3.90 -18.86
C MET A 638 11.53 3.98 -17.88
N THR A 639 11.58 3.00 -16.96
CA THR A 639 12.79 2.69 -16.20
C THR A 639 13.66 1.77 -17.06
N VAL A 640 14.85 2.25 -17.45
CA VAL A 640 15.73 1.55 -18.39
C VAL A 640 17.11 1.36 -17.78
N PHE A 641 17.66 0.16 -17.90
CA PHE A 641 19.00 -0.18 -17.43
C PHE A 641 19.59 -1.37 -18.20
N THR A 642 20.90 -1.54 -18.06
CA THR A 642 21.64 -2.67 -18.61
C THR A 642 21.99 -3.66 -17.49
N THR A 643 21.89 -4.95 -17.78
CA THR A 643 22.24 -6.02 -16.83
C THR A 643 23.26 -6.96 -17.45
N PHE A 644 24.34 -7.24 -16.73
CA PHE A 644 25.27 -8.32 -17.05
C PHE A 644 24.93 -9.53 -16.21
N PHE A 645 24.60 -10.64 -16.86
CA PHE A 645 24.15 -11.86 -16.21
C PHE A 645 25.11 -13.02 -16.49
N SER A 646 25.50 -13.76 -15.46
CA SER A 646 26.30 -14.98 -15.60
C SER A 646 25.86 -16.03 -14.59
N THR A 647 26.01 -17.31 -14.95
CA THR A 647 25.69 -18.45 -14.08
C THR A 647 26.93 -19.30 -13.88
N TYR A 648 27.25 -19.61 -12.63
CA TYR A 648 28.37 -20.46 -12.24
C TYR A 648 27.86 -21.71 -11.53
N HIS A 649 28.47 -22.86 -11.82
CA HIS A 649 28.24 -24.11 -11.13
C HIS A 649 29.53 -24.50 -10.42
N LEU A 650 29.52 -24.43 -9.09
CA LEU A 650 30.71 -24.60 -8.24
C LEU A 650 30.68 -25.88 -7.44
#